data_AF-A0AAV7BS82-F1
#
_entry.id   AF-A0AAV7BS82-F1
#
_cell.length_a   1.000
_cell.length_b   1.000
_cell.length_c   1.000
_cell.angle_alpha   90.00
_cell.angle_beta   90.00
_cell.angle_gamma   90.00
#
_symmetry.space_group_name_H-M   'P 1'
#
loop_
_entity.id
_entity.type
_entity.pdbx_description
1 polymer ?
#
loop_
_entity_poly.entity_id
_entity_poly.type
_entity_poly.pdbx_seq_one_letter_code
_entity_poly.pdbx_strand_id
1 'polypeptide(L)'
;MEQKILSLAAEKKSDALQRYLQTVKDAELVNLITKHAVSGKEHGALLRGIFKGSPCSEESAVRRRVAIYKHCIELVESGDLQREVAAEIVGLLMLEVHHMPASSLLELSNLFLDAVKAGNLSSGKSLELFPNLMKAVSSQETLVYGNGELTGDECKKQIINSLCSSRWDPKCVIFLTSMFRDVLLSTEELQFVVEKVLRLLSKVDLQEMPPLVYQLLLLSAKGSKKNILEGVISVFNELDHQLMVEEKNEDSLDLIDATLPKEQLRQVEGTIILHIVFAIKFDQDLGRELVKTAQHGDSSKFLCPFSVALLLSVSRIQRFEKQVFDFLKSTILKGFKDFQFQQGSKFLRDLVPQPFCVSTMLLEIVKNSVFGWDHVTQGLVELGFLLMDSYGPKVLPGAKVSETTLGSPGQQASQLGSRILLETFKGSSSKLTSTFDHLYQLPFTTVLGLLKALQPLLKINVSVRDNVILVLRKAMFASQIDARKSAVAGFLLLLKNFKVLGSLSSSQCSQAIGASQVLVDVHTRYNSAANEAFCLEILGCLRRCLSQQEDIRRILYELKKYYEPEPDLLPPLKLERCITAQKEQIILQEPLAHLLSSIHCCLSWYKQRSSLLQEKGMDEDDDEEYMTCQQEIDEILESITRRMTKCDLEEFELDKSADFSLSSGVGMKNYNYAVLVMGICEVLIEYNYSTADFSKSKFEDILGIFKCYSKLVDILKDKSAKGKSAGSGKAYRSLLSMGFVSTLLTALFRDSTKVHEESLGVLRSSLDFMRYAVNIALQKIQQLKDTGVTDGPDGQNSDRMFHCVCEITRVLMWRYTSIPCAAEETGKKDKGKNISLLCLESLVQIFQTIQLHYQPKISQFLAALDEEDEREAGDINVLEKSTSLITQFQRSLTNQLSSGEDEFNSKEAVLLVSVLSTLYRFLEPSSQQFVQMLSWTVKICKETDLEDVQFCKGIMTLLFNMHSLFKSPVSLLRELSQDIHGHLGDIDQDIEVEKQSHFRIVNVKTAAPTVTLLVLGQAAKVLDEVDWLITKLKVQLSSEKLPAEGDTQATDPREPVEKAIILQLGTLLTACHELVQTALPAGSCMDTLLKELTKMYTVLTSVVKYYLQVCTSHAAKIPNRFEKLVKLSGSHLTPQCYAFITYAQSIQSESMSGEKKKKEEVAGISTAKILRDTKPIPNLIFAIEKYEELLIKLSKKSKVNLMQYMKLSTSRDFRINVASLDAALKEKDSDEENEASNEQSVSEQNETQEPKKKRRKK
;
A
#
# COMPACT_ATOMS: atom_id res chain seq x y z
N MET A 1 -2.26 60.52 -62.52
CA MET A 1 -1.75 60.59 -61.13
C MET A 1 -0.66 59.55 -60.94
N GLU A 2 -0.99 58.27 -61.06
CA GLU A 2 -0.09 57.10 -61.07
C GLU A 2 1.25 57.30 -61.81
N GLN A 3 1.21 57.47 -63.15
CA GLN A 3 2.41 57.61 -63.98
C GLN A 3 3.31 58.79 -63.56
N LYS A 4 2.73 59.84 -62.95
CA LYS A 4 3.46 61.02 -62.49
C LYS A 4 4.16 60.77 -61.14
N ILE A 5 3.54 60.02 -60.23
CA ILE A 5 4.17 59.61 -58.96
C ILE A 5 5.31 58.62 -59.25
N LEU A 6 5.08 57.63 -60.12
CA LEU A 6 6.06 56.61 -60.47
C LEU A 6 7.25 57.16 -61.25
N SER A 7 7.03 58.08 -62.21
CA SER A 7 8.13 58.75 -62.95
C SER A 7 8.97 59.64 -62.03
N LEU A 8 8.35 60.47 -61.19
CA LEU A 8 9.07 61.32 -60.24
C LEU A 8 9.85 60.52 -59.19
N ALA A 9 9.31 59.36 -58.77
CA ALA A 9 10.00 58.44 -57.87
C ALA A 9 11.18 57.72 -58.55
N ALA A 10 11.05 57.34 -59.83
CA ALA A 10 12.11 56.73 -60.62
C ALA A 10 13.26 57.70 -60.94
N GLU A 11 12.95 58.98 -61.16
CA GLU A 11 13.93 60.05 -61.42
C GLU A 11 14.66 60.56 -60.16
N LYS A 12 14.35 60.04 -58.96
CA LYS A 12 14.92 60.45 -57.65
C LYS A 12 14.79 61.96 -57.34
N LYS A 13 13.78 62.65 -57.88
CA LYS A 13 13.55 64.09 -57.64
C LYS A 13 12.65 64.31 -56.41
N SER A 14 13.20 64.17 -55.21
CA SER A 14 12.47 64.26 -53.93
C SER A 14 11.66 65.55 -53.77
N ASP A 15 12.23 66.71 -54.12
CA ASP A 15 11.57 68.02 -53.96
C ASP A 15 10.39 68.20 -54.93
N ALA A 16 10.50 67.66 -56.15
CA ALA A 16 9.42 67.72 -57.14
C ALA A 16 8.27 66.80 -56.75
N LEU A 17 8.58 65.65 -56.14
CA LEU A 17 7.61 64.70 -55.62
C LEU A 17 6.87 65.26 -54.40
N GLN A 18 7.57 65.93 -53.48
CA GLN A 18 6.97 66.61 -52.33
C GLN A 18 5.97 67.69 -52.75
N ARG A 19 6.37 68.60 -53.64
CA ARG A 19 5.48 69.65 -54.16
C ARG A 19 4.27 69.07 -54.89
N TYR A 20 4.45 67.99 -55.65
CA TYR A 20 3.33 67.34 -56.33
C TYR A 20 2.35 66.71 -55.33
N LEU A 21 2.84 65.99 -54.31
CA LEU A 21 1.98 65.38 -53.29
C LEU A 21 1.25 66.42 -52.43
N GLN A 22 1.79 67.63 -52.23
CA GLN A 22 1.08 68.75 -51.58
C GLN A 22 -0.14 69.23 -52.38
N THR A 23 -0.18 69.02 -53.70
CA THR A 23 -1.33 69.39 -54.56
C THR A 23 -2.42 68.31 -54.64
N VAL A 24 -2.16 67.10 -54.15
CA VAL A 24 -3.09 65.97 -54.21
C VAL A 24 -3.75 65.79 -52.84
N LYS A 25 -5.08 65.56 -52.83
CA LYS A 25 -5.81 65.28 -51.59
C LYS A 25 -5.52 63.87 -51.10
N ASP A 26 -5.44 63.69 -49.78
CA ASP A 26 -5.17 62.39 -49.15
C ASP A 26 -6.19 61.31 -49.57
N ALA A 27 -7.47 61.68 -49.73
CA ALA A 27 -8.52 60.78 -50.20
C ALA A 27 -8.27 60.23 -51.62
N GLU A 28 -7.65 61.02 -52.49
CA GLU A 28 -7.33 60.60 -53.87
C GLU A 28 -6.14 59.63 -53.88
N LEU A 29 -5.17 59.84 -52.98
CA LEU A 29 -4.02 58.93 -52.77
C LEU A 29 -4.48 57.59 -52.19
N VAL A 30 -5.37 57.62 -51.21
CA VAL A 30 -5.98 56.44 -50.58
C VAL A 30 -6.72 55.59 -51.62
N ASN A 31 -7.57 56.21 -52.45
CA ASN A 31 -8.28 55.50 -53.54
C ASN A 31 -7.31 54.89 -54.57
N LEU A 32 -6.21 55.57 -54.87
CA LEU A 32 -5.18 55.06 -55.77
C LEU A 32 -4.47 53.83 -55.17
N ILE A 33 -4.13 53.86 -53.88
CA ILE A 33 -3.53 52.72 -53.17
C ILE A 33 -4.48 51.51 -53.20
N THR A 34 -5.77 51.70 -52.90
CA THR A 34 -6.77 50.62 -52.97
C THR A 34 -6.82 49.99 -54.36
N LYS A 35 -6.90 50.81 -55.42
CA LYS A 35 -6.96 50.32 -56.81
C LYS A 35 -5.72 49.48 -57.20
N HIS A 36 -4.54 49.92 -56.79
CA HIS A 36 -3.28 49.22 -57.08
C HIS A 36 -3.10 47.95 -56.24
N ALA A 37 -3.50 47.98 -54.98
CA ALA A 37 -3.45 46.82 -54.10
C ALA A 37 -4.41 45.72 -54.56
N VAL A 38 -5.65 46.06 -54.93
CA VAL A 38 -6.64 45.09 -55.44
C VAL A 38 -6.25 44.52 -56.81
N SER A 39 -5.60 45.32 -57.67
CA SER A 39 -5.12 44.86 -58.99
C SER A 39 -3.77 44.12 -58.94
N GLY A 40 -3.10 44.10 -57.79
CA GLY A 40 -1.80 43.45 -57.60
C GLY A 40 -0.62 44.10 -58.35
N LYS A 41 -0.81 45.24 -59.02
CA LYS A 41 0.20 45.87 -59.89
C LYS A 41 0.84 47.08 -59.24
N GLU A 42 2.18 47.08 -59.15
CA GLU A 42 3.03 48.24 -58.80
C GLU A 42 2.71 48.97 -57.47
N HIS A 43 1.89 48.38 -56.60
CA HIS A 43 1.48 48.95 -55.31
C HIS A 43 2.68 49.24 -54.39
N GLY A 44 3.70 48.37 -54.38
CA GLY A 44 4.92 48.58 -53.59
C GLY A 44 5.77 49.74 -54.10
N ALA A 45 5.89 49.91 -55.42
CA ALA A 45 6.59 51.05 -56.03
C ALA A 45 5.86 52.37 -55.75
N LEU A 46 4.52 52.35 -55.80
CA LEU A 46 3.67 53.47 -55.46
C LEU A 46 3.85 53.90 -54.00
N LEU A 47 3.75 52.97 -53.04
CA LEU A 47 3.94 53.27 -51.61
C LEU A 47 5.34 53.81 -51.31
N ARG A 48 6.40 53.21 -51.87
CA ARG A 48 7.78 53.72 -51.75
C ARG A 48 7.92 55.13 -52.31
N GLY A 49 7.27 55.41 -53.44
CA GLY A 49 7.22 56.75 -54.02
C GLY A 49 6.56 57.75 -53.07
N ILE A 50 5.40 57.41 -52.52
CA ILE A 50 4.65 58.30 -51.63
C ILE A 50 5.41 58.56 -50.32
N PHE A 51 6.03 57.54 -49.71
CA PHE A 51 6.84 57.70 -48.50
C PHE A 51 8.09 58.55 -48.75
N LYS A 52 8.81 58.35 -49.86
CA LYS A 52 9.95 59.20 -50.25
C LYS A 52 9.54 60.65 -50.51
N GLY A 53 8.34 60.88 -51.04
CA GLY A 53 7.79 62.21 -51.29
C GLY A 53 7.16 62.87 -50.06
N SER A 54 7.15 62.22 -48.90
CA SER A 54 6.55 62.74 -47.67
C SER A 54 7.56 62.61 -46.52
N PRO A 55 8.54 63.51 -46.36
CA PRO A 55 9.56 63.41 -45.31
C PRO A 55 8.97 63.70 -43.91
N CYS A 56 9.56 63.14 -42.85
CA CYS A 56 9.10 63.35 -41.48
C CYS A 56 9.48 64.72 -40.87
N SER A 57 10.17 65.57 -41.64
CA SER A 57 10.52 66.95 -41.26
C SER A 57 9.39 67.96 -41.46
N GLU A 58 8.37 67.64 -42.28
CA GLU A 58 7.21 68.52 -42.53
C GLU A 58 5.95 67.96 -41.88
N GLU A 59 5.21 68.78 -41.12
CA GLU A 59 3.96 68.34 -40.47
C GLU A 59 2.90 67.84 -41.46
N SER A 60 2.75 68.50 -42.63
CA SER A 60 1.80 68.08 -43.66
C SER A 60 2.15 66.71 -44.24
N ALA A 61 3.44 66.40 -44.33
CA ALA A 61 3.92 65.11 -44.80
C ALA A 61 3.76 64.01 -43.74
N VAL A 62 3.97 64.34 -42.46
CA VAL A 62 3.69 63.43 -41.33
C VAL A 62 2.20 63.08 -41.26
N ARG A 63 1.30 64.07 -41.37
CA ARG A 63 -0.16 63.83 -41.41
C ARG A 63 -0.55 62.91 -42.58
N ARG A 64 0.04 63.13 -43.76
CA ARG A 64 -0.16 62.27 -44.92
C ARG A 64 0.34 60.84 -44.67
N ARG A 65 1.53 60.67 -44.07
CA ARG A 65 2.06 59.35 -43.70
C ARG A 65 1.10 58.63 -42.75
N VAL A 66 0.63 59.30 -41.68
CA VAL A 66 -0.34 58.71 -40.75
C VAL A 66 -1.61 58.29 -41.49
N ALA A 67 -2.18 59.14 -42.35
CA ALA A 67 -3.36 58.79 -43.13
C ALA A 67 -3.15 57.56 -44.03
N ILE A 68 -1.98 57.44 -44.65
CA ILE A 68 -1.61 56.27 -45.46
C ILE A 68 -1.46 55.02 -44.59
N TYR A 69 -0.82 55.11 -43.43
CA TYR A 69 -0.71 53.99 -42.50
C TYR A 69 -2.09 53.50 -42.05
N LYS A 70 -2.99 54.42 -41.66
CA LYS A 70 -4.37 54.07 -41.26
C LYS A 70 -5.10 53.33 -42.38
N HIS A 71 -5.07 53.88 -43.60
CA HIS A 71 -5.73 53.28 -44.75
C HIS A 71 -5.12 51.92 -45.14
N CYS A 72 -3.79 51.78 -45.13
CA CYS A 72 -3.14 50.51 -45.43
C CYS A 72 -3.44 49.43 -44.37
N ILE A 73 -3.55 49.80 -43.10
CA ILE A 73 -3.96 48.87 -42.03
C ILE A 73 -5.41 48.43 -42.26
N GLU A 74 -6.33 49.36 -42.51
CA GLU A 74 -7.74 49.05 -42.82
C GLU A 74 -7.89 48.15 -44.05
N LEU A 75 -7.13 48.42 -45.12
CA LEU A 75 -7.15 47.64 -46.35
C LEU A 75 -6.57 46.23 -46.18
N VAL A 76 -5.56 46.06 -45.33
CA VAL A 76 -5.02 44.73 -45.00
C VAL A 76 -6.02 43.93 -44.16
N GLU A 77 -6.73 44.59 -43.24
CA GLU A 77 -7.75 43.96 -42.40
C GLU A 77 -9.11 43.78 -43.10
N SER A 78 -9.33 44.33 -44.30
CA SER A 78 -10.57 44.10 -45.06
C SER A 78 -10.66 42.69 -45.63
N GLY A 79 -9.52 41.99 -45.77
CA GLY A 79 -9.44 40.62 -46.30
C GLY A 79 -9.53 40.53 -47.83
N ASP A 80 -9.72 41.64 -48.54
CA ASP A 80 -9.91 41.67 -49.99
C ASP A 80 -8.61 41.54 -50.80
N LEU A 81 -7.45 41.54 -50.12
CA LEU A 81 -6.14 41.53 -50.76
C LEU A 81 -5.56 40.11 -50.89
N GLN A 82 -4.81 39.88 -51.99
CA GLN A 82 -3.96 38.70 -52.13
C GLN A 82 -2.91 38.66 -51.00
N ARG A 83 -2.57 37.44 -50.53
CA ARG A 83 -1.69 37.29 -49.35
C ARG A 83 -0.32 37.93 -49.52
N GLU A 84 0.23 37.85 -50.72
CA GLU A 84 1.54 38.42 -51.10
C GLU A 84 1.52 39.95 -51.09
N VAL A 85 0.47 40.56 -51.66
CA VAL A 85 0.25 42.01 -51.68
C VAL A 85 0.12 42.55 -50.26
N ALA A 86 -0.69 41.90 -49.41
CA ALA A 86 -0.83 42.31 -48.01
C ALA A 86 0.50 42.23 -47.24
N ALA A 87 1.29 41.17 -47.45
CA ALA A 87 2.59 41.01 -46.81
C ALA A 87 3.62 42.06 -47.32
N GLU A 88 3.60 42.39 -48.61
CA GLU A 88 4.45 43.44 -49.16
C GLU A 88 4.08 44.82 -48.59
N ILE A 89 2.80 45.15 -48.49
CA ILE A 89 2.32 46.39 -47.87
C ILE A 89 2.80 46.47 -46.41
N VAL A 90 2.53 45.45 -45.59
CA VAL A 90 2.95 45.43 -44.18
C VAL A 90 4.48 45.53 -44.06
N GLY A 91 5.24 44.82 -44.89
CA GLY A 91 6.70 44.89 -44.92
C GLY A 91 7.23 46.30 -45.23
N LEU A 92 6.57 47.04 -46.14
CA LEU A 92 6.92 48.44 -46.42
C LEU A 92 6.60 49.37 -45.24
N LEU A 93 5.46 49.16 -44.57
CA LEU A 93 5.11 49.92 -43.36
C LEU A 93 6.11 49.67 -42.23
N MET A 94 6.60 48.44 -42.06
CA MET A 94 7.60 48.08 -41.06
C MET A 94 8.94 48.78 -41.31
N LEU A 95 9.35 48.96 -42.57
CA LEU A 95 10.61 49.65 -42.91
C LEU A 95 10.56 51.16 -42.63
N GLU A 96 9.40 51.79 -42.84
CA GLU A 96 9.26 53.25 -42.74
C GLU A 96 8.90 53.74 -41.33
N VAL A 97 8.44 52.86 -40.43
CA VAL A 97 7.90 53.24 -39.10
C VAL A 97 8.95 53.89 -38.19
N HIS A 98 10.23 53.52 -38.32
CA HIS A 98 11.32 54.04 -37.48
C HIS A 98 11.60 55.54 -37.68
N HIS A 99 11.17 56.11 -38.81
CA HIS A 99 11.39 57.52 -39.12
C HIS A 99 10.25 58.41 -38.61
N MET A 100 9.17 57.85 -38.06
CA MET A 100 7.99 58.59 -37.63
C MET A 100 8.23 59.31 -36.30
N PRO A 101 7.66 60.53 -36.11
CA PRO A 101 7.78 61.26 -34.85
C PRO A 101 6.97 60.60 -33.73
N ALA A 102 7.36 60.90 -32.50
CA ALA A 102 6.86 60.29 -31.27
C ALA A 102 5.31 60.36 -31.13
N SER A 103 4.69 61.51 -31.44
CA SER A 103 3.24 61.71 -31.39
C SER A 103 2.47 60.83 -32.38
N SER A 104 3.02 60.62 -33.59
CA SER A 104 2.41 59.77 -34.61
C SER A 104 2.57 58.28 -34.29
N LEU A 105 3.66 57.86 -33.66
CA LEU A 105 3.84 56.49 -33.18
C LEU A 105 2.77 56.13 -32.13
N LEU A 106 2.46 57.07 -31.24
CA LEU A 106 1.42 56.91 -30.23
C LEU A 106 0.02 56.85 -30.86
N GLU A 107 -0.27 57.72 -31.83
CA GLU A 107 -1.54 57.72 -32.57
C GLU A 107 -1.76 56.37 -33.30
N LEU A 108 -0.73 55.84 -33.96
CA LEU A 108 -0.78 54.53 -34.61
C LEU A 108 -0.91 53.38 -33.60
N SER A 109 -0.29 53.49 -32.42
CA SER A 109 -0.42 52.49 -31.36
C SER A 109 -1.84 52.43 -30.80
N ASN A 110 -2.48 53.60 -30.64
CA ASN A 110 -3.87 53.70 -30.20
C ASN A 110 -4.85 53.12 -31.22
N LEU A 111 -4.55 53.21 -32.52
CA LEU A 111 -5.37 52.57 -33.55
C LEU A 111 -5.47 51.06 -33.36
N PHE A 112 -4.37 50.38 -33.01
CA PHE A 112 -4.40 48.95 -32.68
C PHE A 112 -5.16 48.68 -31.38
N LEU A 113 -5.00 49.52 -30.35
CA LEU A 113 -5.76 49.39 -29.09
C LEU A 113 -7.27 49.49 -29.34
N ASP A 114 -7.69 50.44 -30.18
CA ASP A 114 -9.09 50.68 -30.48
C ASP A 114 -9.65 49.60 -31.41
N ALA A 115 -8.86 49.11 -32.37
CA ALA A 115 -9.23 47.97 -33.20
C ALA A 115 -9.45 46.68 -32.38
N VAL A 116 -8.59 46.43 -31.37
CA VAL A 116 -8.75 45.30 -30.44
C VAL A 116 -10.00 45.48 -29.58
N LYS A 117 -10.26 46.69 -29.05
CA LYS A 117 -11.48 46.97 -28.27
C LYS A 117 -12.76 46.81 -29.09
N ALA A 118 -12.71 47.17 -30.37
CA ALA A 118 -13.84 47.09 -31.29
C ALA A 118 -14.07 45.68 -31.87
N GLY A 119 -13.09 44.78 -31.76
CA GLY A 119 -13.17 43.42 -32.32
C GLY A 119 -13.00 43.36 -33.85
N ASN A 120 -12.41 44.39 -34.47
CA ASN A 120 -12.35 44.55 -35.92
C ASN A 120 -11.12 43.89 -36.59
N LEU A 121 -10.48 42.92 -35.93
CA LEU A 121 -9.28 42.25 -36.44
C LEU A 121 -9.67 40.94 -37.15
N SER A 122 -9.92 41.02 -38.46
CA SER A 122 -10.39 39.87 -39.24
C SER A 122 -9.25 39.02 -39.81
N SER A 123 -8.15 39.64 -40.25
CA SER A 123 -7.02 38.96 -40.90
C SER A 123 -5.84 38.77 -39.94
N GLY A 124 -5.71 39.64 -38.94
CA GLY A 124 -4.61 39.66 -37.98
C GLY A 124 -3.25 40.04 -38.57
N LYS A 125 -3.15 40.27 -39.89
CA LYS A 125 -1.88 40.57 -40.57
C LYS A 125 -1.34 41.95 -40.24
N SER A 126 -2.21 42.93 -39.97
CA SER A 126 -1.76 44.26 -39.55
C SER A 126 -0.99 44.22 -38.22
N LEU A 127 -1.23 43.21 -37.38
CA LEU A 127 -0.54 43.05 -36.10
C LEU A 127 0.95 42.75 -36.23
N GLU A 128 1.43 42.27 -37.38
CA GLU A 128 2.87 42.09 -37.65
C GLU A 128 3.64 43.43 -37.64
N LEU A 129 2.95 44.57 -37.82
CA LEU A 129 3.54 45.90 -37.69
C LEU A 129 3.78 46.30 -36.22
N PHE A 130 2.95 45.80 -35.30
CA PHE A 130 2.93 46.22 -33.90
C PHE A 130 4.29 46.03 -33.17
N PRO A 131 5.04 44.93 -33.35
CA PRO A 131 6.37 44.77 -32.75
C PRO A 131 7.37 45.86 -33.16
N ASN A 132 7.40 46.24 -34.43
CA ASN A 132 8.28 47.30 -34.91
C ASN A 132 7.83 48.68 -34.43
N LEU A 133 6.51 48.87 -34.28
CA LEU A 133 5.94 50.08 -33.67
C LEU A 133 6.37 50.20 -32.20
N MET A 134 6.24 49.13 -31.41
CA MET A 134 6.69 49.13 -30.01
C MET A 134 8.19 49.34 -29.86
N LYS A 135 8.99 48.77 -30.79
CA LYS A 135 10.43 49.00 -30.84
C LYS A 135 10.77 50.48 -31.14
N ALA A 136 10.03 51.11 -32.07
CA ALA A 136 10.20 52.52 -32.39
C ALA A 136 9.78 53.42 -31.22
N VAL A 137 8.71 53.09 -30.50
CA VAL A 137 8.25 53.81 -29.28
C VAL A 137 9.30 53.70 -28.16
N SER A 138 9.83 52.50 -27.91
CA SER A 138 10.87 52.25 -26.91
C SER A 138 12.16 53.04 -27.17
N SER A 139 12.49 53.32 -28.44
CA SER A 139 13.68 54.10 -28.81
C SER A 139 13.56 55.62 -28.61
N GLN A 140 12.39 56.14 -28.19
CA GLN A 140 12.19 57.57 -27.95
C GLN A 140 12.59 57.96 -26.52
N GLU A 141 13.30 59.09 -26.38
CA GLU A 141 13.75 59.59 -25.06
C GLU A 141 12.59 60.12 -24.20
N THR A 142 11.67 60.90 -24.78
CA THR A 142 10.51 61.47 -24.08
C THR A 142 9.27 61.51 -24.98
N LEU A 143 8.13 61.06 -24.47
CA LEU A 143 6.82 61.06 -25.13
C LEU A 143 5.78 61.73 -24.23
N VAL A 144 4.92 62.57 -24.82
CA VAL A 144 3.74 63.10 -24.13
C VAL A 144 2.61 62.08 -24.27
N TYR A 145 2.22 61.46 -23.17
CA TYR A 145 1.10 60.50 -23.09
C TYR A 145 0.05 61.04 -22.11
N GLY A 146 -1.13 61.41 -22.61
CA GLY A 146 -2.15 62.07 -21.81
C GLY A 146 -1.67 63.45 -21.32
N ASN A 147 -1.59 63.64 -20.00
CA ASN A 147 -1.20 64.92 -19.37
C ASN A 147 0.25 64.93 -18.83
N GLY A 148 1.06 63.91 -19.11
CA GLY A 148 2.43 63.78 -18.57
C GLY A 148 3.47 63.36 -19.61
N GLU A 149 4.74 63.64 -19.30
CA GLU A 149 5.91 63.18 -20.05
C GLU A 149 6.39 61.83 -19.50
N LEU A 150 6.46 60.82 -20.36
CA LEU A 150 6.93 59.48 -20.04
C LEU A 150 8.12 59.12 -20.94
N THR A 151 8.98 58.23 -20.46
CA THR A 151 10.02 57.63 -21.31
C THR A 151 9.40 56.66 -22.34
N GLY A 152 10.12 56.39 -23.43
CA GLY A 152 9.70 55.41 -24.44
C GLY A 152 9.31 54.04 -23.88
N ASP A 153 10.10 53.53 -22.94
CA ASP A 153 9.83 52.24 -22.29
C ASP A 153 8.63 52.27 -21.34
N GLU A 154 8.42 53.37 -20.61
CA GLU A 154 7.23 53.53 -19.75
C GLU A 154 5.95 53.65 -20.60
N CYS A 155 6.01 54.37 -21.72
CA CYS A 155 4.90 54.47 -22.67
C CYS A 155 4.58 53.10 -23.28
N LYS A 156 5.59 52.33 -23.71
CA LYS A 156 5.43 50.94 -24.17
C LYS A 156 4.74 50.08 -23.09
N LYS A 157 5.18 50.16 -21.84
CA LYS A 157 4.59 49.44 -20.71
C LYS A 157 3.12 49.80 -20.52
N GLN A 158 2.76 51.08 -20.60
CA GLN A 158 1.36 51.52 -20.49
C GLN A 158 0.50 51.03 -21.66
N ILE A 159 1.00 51.06 -22.89
CA ILE A 159 0.29 50.55 -24.08
C ILE A 159 0.02 49.04 -23.93
N ILE A 160 1.03 48.25 -23.52
CA ILE A 160 0.88 46.82 -23.29
C ILE A 160 -0.11 46.55 -22.15
N ASN A 161 -0.02 47.28 -21.04
CA ASN A 161 -0.97 47.15 -19.93
C ASN A 161 -2.40 47.48 -20.36
N SER A 162 -2.58 48.56 -21.14
CA SER A 162 -3.88 48.92 -21.72
C SER A 162 -4.40 47.82 -22.64
N LEU A 163 -3.55 47.25 -23.48
CA LEU A 163 -3.90 46.15 -24.38
C LEU A 163 -4.32 44.90 -23.61
N CYS A 164 -3.60 44.50 -22.56
CA CYS A 164 -3.97 43.33 -21.76
C CYS A 164 -5.18 43.60 -20.84
N SER A 165 -5.47 44.85 -20.50
CA SER A 165 -6.69 45.24 -19.77
C SER A 165 -7.95 45.25 -20.64
N SER A 166 -7.83 45.40 -21.97
CA SER A 166 -8.97 45.41 -22.89
C SER A 166 -9.61 44.02 -23.05
N ARG A 167 -10.85 43.97 -23.56
CA ARG A 167 -11.52 42.71 -23.90
C ARG A 167 -11.02 42.25 -25.27
N TRP A 168 -10.49 41.03 -25.34
CA TRP A 168 -10.05 40.43 -26.61
C TRP A 168 -11.16 39.52 -27.13
N ASP A 169 -11.50 39.65 -28.41
CA ASP A 169 -12.37 38.70 -29.09
C ASP A 169 -11.65 37.34 -29.23
N PRO A 170 -12.29 36.19 -28.90
CA PRO A 170 -11.68 34.86 -29.01
C PRO A 170 -10.97 34.61 -30.35
N LYS A 171 -11.53 35.09 -31.47
CA LYS A 171 -11.00 34.87 -32.83
C LYS A 171 -9.63 35.51 -33.05
N CYS A 172 -9.29 36.57 -32.29
CA CYS A 172 -8.05 37.30 -32.45
C CYS A 172 -6.96 36.95 -31.42
N VAL A 173 -7.27 36.10 -30.43
CA VAL A 173 -6.33 35.74 -29.33
C VAL A 173 -5.08 35.03 -29.86
N ILE A 174 -5.22 34.14 -30.84
CA ILE A 174 -4.08 33.41 -31.45
C ILE A 174 -3.14 34.40 -32.14
N PHE A 175 -3.67 35.35 -32.92
CA PHE A 175 -2.88 36.36 -33.62
C PHE A 175 -2.20 37.32 -32.66
N LEU A 176 -2.90 37.78 -31.61
CA LEU A 176 -2.33 38.64 -30.57
C LEU A 176 -1.20 37.93 -29.80
N THR A 177 -1.40 36.65 -29.45
CA THR A 177 -0.37 35.85 -28.76
C THR A 177 0.86 35.65 -29.66
N SER A 178 0.66 35.38 -30.95
CA SER A 178 1.76 35.29 -31.93
C SER A 178 2.49 36.63 -32.09
N MET A 179 1.79 37.75 -32.10
CA MET A 179 2.40 39.08 -32.19
C MET A 179 3.34 39.37 -31.01
N PHE A 180 2.93 39.02 -29.78
CA PHE A 180 3.78 39.21 -28.59
C PHE A 180 5.07 38.37 -28.62
N ARG A 181 5.17 37.35 -29.49
CA ARG A 181 6.42 36.61 -29.74
C ARG A 181 7.50 37.48 -30.38
N ASP A 182 7.14 38.54 -31.08
CA ASP A 182 8.12 39.40 -31.76
C ASP A 182 8.35 40.73 -31.00
N VAL A 183 7.56 41.02 -29.95
CA VAL A 183 7.72 42.20 -29.06
C VAL A 183 8.79 41.96 -27.99
N LEU A 184 9.66 42.93 -27.72
CA LEU A 184 10.60 42.87 -26.58
C LEU A 184 9.86 43.20 -25.28
N LEU A 185 9.60 42.15 -24.49
CA LEU A 185 8.87 42.21 -23.22
C LEU A 185 9.85 42.10 -22.04
N SER A 186 9.64 42.93 -21.03
CA SER A 186 10.20 42.73 -19.69
C SER A 186 9.53 41.54 -18.99
N THR A 187 10.11 41.09 -17.88
CA THR A 187 9.58 39.96 -17.10
C THR A 187 8.17 40.21 -16.57
N GLU A 188 7.88 41.44 -16.13
CA GLU A 188 6.54 41.84 -15.65
C GLU A 188 5.51 41.89 -16.79
N GLU A 189 5.88 42.49 -17.93
CA GLU A 189 5.02 42.56 -19.11
C GLU A 189 4.69 41.16 -19.64
N LEU A 190 5.69 40.28 -19.70
CA LEU A 190 5.51 38.89 -20.12
C LEU A 190 4.56 38.14 -19.18
N GLN A 191 4.67 38.34 -17.87
CA GLN A 191 3.77 37.73 -16.89
C GLN A 191 2.32 38.20 -17.10
N PHE A 192 2.10 39.51 -17.32
CA PHE A 192 0.76 40.06 -17.53
C PHE A 192 0.12 39.54 -18.84
N VAL A 193 0.90 39.43 -19.91
CA VAL A 193 0.45 38.84 -21.19
C VAL A 193 0.08 37.38 -20.99
N VAL A 194 0.94 36.57 -20.35
CA VAL A 194 0.68 35.15 -20.08
C VAL A 194 -0.59 34.97 -19.25
N GLU A 195 -0.75 35.72 -18.15
CA GLU A 195 -1.94 35.65 -17.30
C GLU A 195 -3.23 36.07 -18.03
N LYS A 196 -3.13 37.03 -18.97
CA LYS A 196 -4.26 37.40 -19.83
C LYS A 196 -4.64 36.28 -20.78
N VAL A 197 -3.67 35.67 -21.47
CA VAL A 197 -3.92 34.58 -22.42
C VAL A 197 -4.47 33.35 -21.71
N LEU A 198 -3.94 32.98 -20.54
CA LEU A 198 -4.44 31.85 -19.74
C LEU A 198 -5.91 32.04 -19.31
N ARG A 199 -6.31 33.27 -18.94
CA ARG A 199 -7.72 33.59 -18.62
C ARG A 199 -8.65 33.52 -19.84
N LEU A 200 -8.11 33.71 -21.04
CA LEU A 200 -8.86 33.59 -22.29
C LEU A 200 -8.91 32.15 -22.80
N LEU A 201 -7.95 31.31 -22.42
CA LEU A 201 -7.90 29.90 -22.82
C LEU A 201 -9.21 29.17 -22.47
N SER A 202 -9.80 29.44 -21.30
CA SER A 202 -11.07 28.83 -20.88
C SER A 202 -12.32 29.37 -21.61
N LYS A 203 -12.17 30.36 -22.49
CA LYS A 203 -13.28 31.01 -23.24
C LYS A 203 -13.22 30.75 -24.75
N VAL A 204 -12.17 30.08 -25.20
CA VAL A 204 -11.92 29.73 -26.60
C VAL A 204 -12.51 28.36 -26.87
N ASP A 205 -12.95 28.10 -28.10
CA ASP A 205 -13.45 26.78 -28.52
C ASP A 205 -12.37 25.71 -28.30
N LEU A 206 -12.77 24.50 -27.89
CA LEU A 206 -11.90 23.35 -27.70
C LEU A 206 -10.97 23.11 -28.89
N GLN A 207 -11.40 23.32 -30.13
CA GLN A 207 -10.56 23.13 -31.33
C GLN A 207 -9.48 24.21 -31.51
N GLU A 208 -9.72 25.41 -30.97
CA GLU A 208 -8.79 26.55 -31.03
C GLU A 208 -7.81 26.57 -29.84
N MET A 209 -8.03 25.74 -28.82
CA MET A 209 -7.12 25.61 -27.68
C MET A 209 -5.72 25.06 -28.06
N PRO A 210 -5.57 23.96 -28.83
CA PRO A 210 -4.26 23.44 -29.21
C PRO A 210 -3.35 24.44 -29.93
N PRO A 211 -3.80 25.20 -30.96
CA PRO A 211 -2.95 26.20 -31.60
C PRO A 211 -2.64 27.38 -30.66
N LEU A 212 -3.55 27.78 -29.78
CA LEU A 212 -3.29 28.83 -28.80
C LEU A 212 -2.22 28.39 -27.78
N VAL A 213 -2.34 27.18 -27.22
CA VAL A 213 -1.33 26.64 -26.30
C VAL A 213 0.02 26.50 -27.02
N TYR A 214 0.05 26.09 -28.29
CA TYR A 214 1.29 26.06 -29.06
C TYR A 214 1.95 27.43 -29.17
N GLN A 215 1.20 28.50 -29.46
CA GLN A 215 1.77 29.86 -29.48
C GLN A 215 2.28 30.30 -28.10
N LEU A 216 1.56 29.94 -27.03
CA LEU A 216 1.95 30.24 -25.66
C LEU A 216 3.23 29.46 -25.25
N LEU A 217 3.40 28.23 -25.74
CA LEU A 217 4.65 27.46 -25.57
C LEU A 217 5.82 28.08 -26.32
N LEU A 218 5.61 28.62 -27.53
CA LEU A 218 6.66 29.37 -28.23
C LEU A 218 7.05 30.65 -27.48
N LEU A 219 6.09 31.32 -26.84
CA LEU A 219 6.34 32.50 -26.01
C LEU A 219 7.16 32.14 -24.74
N SER A 220 7.05 30.90 -24.25
CA SER A 220 7.79 30.43 -23.06
C SER A 220 9.32 30.48 -23.22
N ALA A 221 9.81 30.51 -24.47
CA ALA A 221 11.24 30.72 -24.76
C ALA A 221 11.76 32.06 -24.21
N LYS A 222 10.89 33.06 -24.03
CA LYS A 222 11.23 34.36 -23.43
C LYS A 222 11.23 34.36 -21.90
N GLY A 223 10.64 33.36 -21.25
CA GLY A 223 10.49 33.31 -19.79
C GLY A 223 9.14 32.76 -19.32
N SER A 224 8.82 32.93 -18.03
CA SER A 224 7.52 32.55 -17.42
C SER A 224 7.07 31.09 -17.63
N LYS A 225 8.02 30.17 -17.87
CA LYS A 225 7.78 28.73 -18.12
C LYS A 225 6.89 28.07 -17.06
N LYS A 226 7.14 28.38 -15.78
CA LYS A 226 6.36 27.86 -14.65
C LYS A 226 4.89 28.25 -14.74
N ASN A 227 4.60 29.55 -14.86
CA ASN A 227 3.23 30.08 -14.90
C ASN A 227 2.46 29.55 -16.11
N ILE A 228 3.14 29.39 -17.24
CA ILE A 228 2.58 28.79 -18.46
C ILE A 228 2.12 27.35 -18.20
N LEU A 229 3.01 26.50 -17.66
CA LEU A 229 2.70 25.10 -17.40
C LEU A 229 1.61 24.95 -16.33
N GLU A 230 1.74 25.65 -15.19
CA GLU A 230 0.74 25.63 -14.11
C GLU A 230 -0.62 26.16 -14.58
N GLY A 231 -0.63 27.22 -15.39
CA GLY A 231 -1.84 27.80 -15.94
C GLY A 231 -2.59 26.86 -16.88
N VAL A 232 -1.88 26.20 -17.81
CA VAL A 232 -2.47 25.22 -18.72
C VAL A 232 -3.01 24.02 -17.93
N ILE A 233 -2.22 23.47 -16.99
CA ILE A 233 -2.64 22.34 -16.15
C ILE A 233 -3.88 22.71 -15.33
N SER A 234 -3.93 23.91 -14.76
CA SER A 234 -5.06 24.39 -13.97
C SER A 234 -6.34 24.52 -14.78
N VAL A 235 -6.26 24.98 -16.04
CA VAL A 235 -7.43 25.09 -16.93
C VAL A 235 -8.01 23.71 -17.22
N PHE A 236 -7.16 22.74 -17.58
CA PHE A 236 -7.64 21.37 -17.86
C PHE A 236 -8.14 20.63 -16.61
N ASN A 237 -7.55 20.88 -15.45
CA ASN A 237 -8.07 20.35 -14.19
C ASN A 237 -9.48 20.89 -13.86
N GLU A 238 -9.74 22.16 -14.16
CA GLU A 238 -11.06 22.78 -13.98
C GLU A 238 -12.08 22.20 -14.98
N LEU A 239 -11.71 22.04 -16.25
CA LEU A 239 -12.55 21.41 -17.27
C LEU A 239 -12.88 19.95 -16.92
N ASP A 240 -11.91 19.20 -16.40
CA ASP A 240 -12.11 17.84 -15.89
C ASP A 240 -13.11 17.79 -14.73
N HIS A 241 -13.01 18.73 -13.78
CA HIS A 241 -13.92 18.80 -12.66
C HIS A 241 -15.35 19.13 -13.11
N GLN A 242 -15.52 20.02 -14.09
CA GLN A 242 -16.83 20.34 -14.67
C GLN A 242 -17.48 19.11 -15.31
N LEU A 243 -16.72 18.35 -16.12
CA LEU A 243 -17.20 17.09 -16.69
C LEU A 243 -17.57 16.05 -15.62
N MET A 244 -16.76 15.90 -14.57
CA MET A 244 -17.07 14.97 -13.48
C MET A 244 -18.35 15.31 -12.72
N VAL A 245 -18.67 16.60 -12.59
CA VAL A 245 -19.92 17.06 -11.96
C VAL A 245 -21.11 16.80 -12.88
N GLU A 246 -20.96 17.01 -14.19
CA GLU A 246 -21.98 16.72 -15.19
C GLU A 246 -22.30 15.21 -15.25
N GLU A 247 -21.29 14.33 -15.27
CA GLU A 247 -21.48 12.87 -15.28
C GLU A 247 -22.20 12.36 -14.02
N LYS A 248 -22.01 13.01 -12.86
CA LYS A 248 -22.72 12.65 -11.62
C LYS A 248 -24.16 13.15 -11.59
N ASN A 249 -24.46 14.20 -12.35
CA ASN A 249 -25.79 14.79 -12.43
C ASN A 249 -26.66 14.10 -13.49
N GLU A 250 -26.09 13.46 -14.52
CA GLU A 250 -26.84 12.65 -15.50
C GLU A 250 -27.54 11.42 -14.86
N ASP A 251 -27.07 10.93 -13.71
CA ASP A 251 -27.77 9.92 -12.91
C ASP A 251 -29.06 10.48 -12.24
N SER A 252 -29.28 11.81 -12.30
CA SER A 252 -30.55 12.46 -11.95
C SER A 252 -31.31 12.85 -13.22
N LEU A 253 -32.57 12.42 -13.30
CA LEU A 253 -33.47 12.31 -14.46
C LEU A 253 -33.74 13.53 -15.39
N ASP A 254 -32.93 14.60 -15.39
CA ASP A 254 -33.12 15.74 -16.30
C ASP A 254 -32.11 15.72 -17.45
N LEU A 255 -32.59 15.33 -18.65
CA LEU A 255 -31.90 15.45 -19.93
C LEU A 255 -31.64 16.93 -20.25
N ILE A 256 -30.48 17.44 -19.84
CA ILE A 256 -29.87 18.65 -20.40
C ILE A 256 -28.81 18.16 -21.39
N ASP A 257 -28.88 18.61 -22.65
CA ASP A 257 -27.85 18.34 -23.67
C ASP A 257 -26.45 18.57 -23.08
N ALA A 258 -25.59 17.54 -23.09
CA ALA A 258 -24.21 17.63 -22.59
C ALA A 258 -23.52 18.86 -23.21
N THR A 259 -23.17 19.84 -22.38
CA THR A 259 -22.67 21.15 -22.83
C THR A 259 -21.22 21.06 -23.33
N LEU A 260 -20.50 19.99 -22.97
CA LEU A 260 -19.12 19.73 -23.37
C LEU A 260 -18.93 18.29 -23.92
N PRO A 261 -18.52 18.11 -25.20
CA PRO A 261 -18.31 16.76 -25.74
C PRO A 261 -17.06 16.10 -25.14
N LYS A 262 -17.26 15.08 -24.29
CA LYS A 262 -16.19 14.32 -23.61
C LYS A 262 -15.10 13.83 -24.56
N GLU A 263 -15.48 13.21 -25.67
CA GLU A 263 -14.53 12.68 -26.67
C GLU A 263 -13.66 13.80 -27.27
N GLN A 264 -14.27 14.95 -27.61
CA GLN A 264 -13.56 16.09 -28.16
C GLN A 264 -12.56 16.68 -27.16
N LEU A 265 -12.94 16.81 -25.88
CA LEU A 265 -12.01 17.27 -24.84
C LEU A 265 -10.81 16.34 -24.71
N ARG A 266 -11.02 15.01 -24.66
CA ARG A 266 -9.92 14.04 -24.54
C ARG A 266 -8.98 14.07 -25.74
N GLN A 267 -9.49 14.25 -26.96
CA GLN A 267 -8.65 14.42 -28.16
C GLN A 267 -7.83 15.73 -28.12
N VAL A 268 -8.44 16.82 -27.65
CA VAL A 268 -7.77 18.12 -27.48
C VAL A 268 -6.66 18.04 -26.42
N GLU A 269 -6.91 17.39 -25.29
CA GLU A 269 -5.91 17.11 -24.26
C GLU A 269 -4.71 16.34 -24.81
N GLY A 270 -4.95 15.26 -25.56
CA GLY A 270 -3.90 14.48 -26.21
C GLY A 270 -3.03 15.32 -27.15
N THR A 271 -3.67 16.18 -27.97
CA THR A 271 -2.98 17.09 -28.88
C THR A 271 -2.13 18.12 -28.13
N ILE A 272 -2.66 18.70 -27.06
CA ILE A 272 -1.95 19.68 -26.23
C ILE A 272 -0.77 19.04 -25.50
N ILE A 273 -0.96 17.84 -24.93
CA ILE A 273 0.12 17.07 -24.32
C ILE A 273 1.24 16.84 -25.35
N LEU A 274 0.88 16.48 -26.59
CA LEU A 274 1.86 16.30 -27.66
C LEU A 274 2.60 17.60 -28.00
N HIS A 275 1.90 18.74 -28.08
CA HIS A 275 2.53 20.05 -28.28
C HIS A 275 3.51 20.41 -27.15
N ILE A 276 3.14 20.18 -25.88
CA ILE A 276 4.02 20.43 -24.73
C ILE A 276 5.25 19.51 -24.79
N VAL A 277 5.06 18.21 -25.03
CA VAL A 277 6.16 17.24 -25.14
C VAL A 277 7.09 17.58 -26.31
N PHE A 278 6.53 18.02 -27.43
CA PHE A 278 7.33 18.52 -28.55
C PHE A 278 8.12 19.76 -28.15
N ALA A 279 7.50 20.75 -27.50
CA ALA A 279 8.20 21.93 -26.99
C ALA A 279 9.34 21.58 -26.02
N ILE A 280 9.13 20.60 -25.12
CA ILE A 280 10.17 20.12 -24.20
C ILE A 280 11.36 19.47 -24.93
N LYS A 281 11.12 18.84 -26.09
CA LYS A 281 12.22 18.30 -26.92
C LYS A 281 13.12 19.40 -27.47
N PHE A 282 12.57 20.57 -27.80
CA PHE A 282 13.35 21.72 -28.28
C PHE A 282 13.92 22.56 -27.13
N ASP A 283 13.15 22.75 -26.05
CA ASP A 283 13.54 23.51 -24.86
C ASP A 283 13.51 22.62 -23.62
N GLN A 284 14.69 22.11 -23.24
CA GLN A 284 14.81 21.21 -22.11
C GLN A 284 14.65 21.89 -20.74
N ASP A 285 14.76 23.23 -20.67
CA ASP A 285 14.48 23.96 -19.44
C ASP A 285 12.98 23.94 -19.11
N LEU A 286 12.11 23.87 -20.14
CA LEU A 286 10.67 23.70 -19.94
C LEU A 286 10.38 22.35 -19.24
N GLY A 287 11.04 21.27 -19.68
CA GLY A 287 10.91 19.95 -19.05
C GLY A 287 11.48 19.90 -17.63
N ARG A 288 12.61 20.58 -17.38
CA ARG A 288 13.17 20.71 -16.02
C ARG A 288 12.21 21.45 -15.10
N GLU A 289 11.60 22.54 -15.57
CA GLU A 289 10.64 23.30 -14.78
C GLU A 289 9.37 22.49 -14.50
N LEU A 290 8.87 21.71 -15.47
CA LEU A 290 7.74 20.79 -15.26
C LEU A 290 8.00 19.78 -14.13
N VAL A 291 9.15 19.08 -14.19
CA VAL A 291 9.52 18.08 -13.16
C VAL A 291 9.74 18.75 -11.80
N LYS A 292 10.37 19.93 -11.79
CA LYS A 292 10.59 20.71 -10.57
C LYS A 292 9.27 21.13 -9.92
N THR A 293 8.32 21.61 -10.72
CA THR A 293 6.96 21.95 -10.28
C THR A 293 6.21 20.72 -9.75
N ALA A 294 6.35 19.57 -10.41
CA ALA A 294 5.76 18.32 -9.92
C ALA A 294 6.35 17.88 -8.57
N GLN A 295 7.67 17.96 -8.40
CA GLN A 295 8.38 17.50 -7.19
C GLN A 295 8.26 18.45 -6.00
N HIS A 296 8.23 19.76 -6.23
CA HIS A 296 8.27 20.78 -5.17
C HIS A 296 6.96 21.57 -5.02
N GLY A 297 6.03 21.43 -5.96
CA GLY A 297 4.71 22.06 -5.92
C GLY A 297 3.75 21.33 -4.98
N ASP A 298 2.59 21.96 -4.76
CA ASP A 298 1.50 21.36 -4.01
C ASP A 298 0.96 20.16 -4.80
N SER A 299 1.36 18.95 -4.38
CA SER A 299 0.99 17.70 -5.05
C SER A 299 -0.53 17.56 -5.18
N SER A 300 -1.32 18.18 -4.29
CA SER A 300 -2.78 18.11 -4.38
C SER A 300 -3.40 18.95 -5.50
N LYS A 301 -2.74 20.04 -5.92
CA LYS A 301 -3.21 20.93 -6.99
C LYS A 301 -2.60 20.58 -8.35
N PHE A 302 -1.36 20.07 -8.35
CA PHE A 302 -0.68 19.70 -9.58
C PHE A 302 -1.14 18.35 -10.11
N LEU A 303 -1.39 17.35 -9.25
CA LEU A 303 -1.73 16.00 -9.66
C LEU A 303 -3.20 15.89 -10.08
N CYS A 304 -3.43 16.05 -11.37
CA CYS A 304 -4.69 15.75 -12.05
C CYS A 304 -4.47 14.73 -13.20
N PRO A 305 -5.55 14.12 -13.75
CA PRO A 305 -5.45 13.21 -14.89
C PRO A 305 -4.58 13.76 -16.03
N PHE A 306 -4.80 15.01 -16.42
CA PHE A 306 -4.03 15.70 -17.47
C PHE A 306 -2.53 15.80 -17.14
N SER A 307 -2.17 16.24 -15.93
CA SER A 307 -0.75 16.42 -15.53
C SER A 307 0.02 15.09 -15.50
N VAL A 308 -0.63 14.01 -15.08
CA VAL A 308 -0.01 12.69 -14.99
C VAL A 308 0.09 12.07 -16.38
N ALA A 309 -0.91 12.25 -17.25
CA ALA A 309 -0.82 11.90 -18.66
C ALA A 309 0.32 12.66 -19.37
N LEU A 310 0.49 13.96 -19.07
CA LEU A 310 1.61 14.76 -19.57
C LEU A 310 2.95 14.20 -19.08
N LEU A 311 3.12 13.93 -17.79
CA LEU A 311 4.34 13.34 -17.23
C LEU A 311 4.66 11.98 -17.88
N LEU A 312 3.66 11.10 -18.01
CA LEU A 312 3.81 9.81 -18.69
C LEU A 312 4.21 9.97 -20.16
N SER A 313 3.71 10.98 -20.86
CA SER A 313 4.14 11.28 -22.23
C SER A 313 5.58 11.84 -22.29
N VAL A 314 5.97 12.67 -21.31
CA VAL A 314 7.34 13.20 -21.17
C VAL A 314 8.34 12.08 -20.84
N SER A 315 7.91 11.00 -20.19
CA SER A 315 8.78 9.85 -19.86
C SER A 315 9.44 9.22 -21.10
N ARG A 316 8.83 9.36 -22.29
CA ARG A 316 9.39 8.95 -23.58
C ARG A 316 10.69 9.68 -23.96
N ILE A 317 11.01 10.77 -23.27
CA ILE A 317 12.29 11.47 -23.37
C ILE A 317 13.22 10.87 -22.32
N GLN A 318 14.20 10.07 -22.76
CA GLN A 318 15.12 9.30 -21.92
C GLN A 318 15.76 10.08 -20.76
N ARG A 319 16.00 11.39 -20.94
CA ARG A 319 16.57 12.27 -19.89
C ARG A 319 15.64 12.44 -18.68
N PHE A 320 14.33 12.45 -18.90
CA PHE A 320 13.31 12.70 -17.89
C PHE A 320 12.64 11.42 -17.40
N GLU A 321 12.70 10.33 -18.18
CA GLU A 321 12.14 8.99 -17.88
C GLU A 321 12.29 8.60 -16.41
N LYS A 322 13.53 8.47 -15.92
CA LYS A 322 13.80 8.06 -14.53
C LYS A 322 13.24 9.05 -13.50
N GLN A 323 13.39 10.36 -13.73
CA GLN A 323 12.93 11.38 -12.78
C GLN A 323 11.40 11.38 -12.65
N VAL A 324 10.70 11.19 -13.77
CA VAL A 324 9.24 11.08 -13.82
C VAL A 324 8.79 9.81 -13.09
N PHE A 325 9.36 8.66 -13.42
CA PHE A 325 8.95 7.40 -12.81
C PHE A 325 9.27 7.32 -11.32
N ASP A 326 10.43 7.82 -10.87
CA ASP A 326 10.78 7.90 -9.45
C ASP A 326 9.79 8.80 -8.69
N PHE A 327 9.39 9.93 -9.29
CA PHE A 327 8.37 10.82 -8.75
C PHE A 327 7.00 10.13 -8.65
N LEU A 328 6.48 9.57 -9.75
CA LEU A 328 5.18 8.89 -9.79
C LEU A 328 5.13 7.72 -8.80
N LYS A 329 6.19 6.91 -8.75
CA LYS A 329 6.33 5.80 -7.81
C LYS A 329 6.27 6.25 -6.34
N SER A 330 7.04 7.30 -5.99
CA SER A 330 7.04 7.87 -4.65
C SER A 330 5.67 8.45 -4.28
N THR A 331 5.04 9.16 -5.22
CA THR A 331 3.71 9.77 -5.04
C THR A 331 2.61 8.73 -4.85
N ILE A 332 2.60 7.65 -5.64
CA ILE A 332 1.65 6.54 -5.51
C ILE A 332 1.78 5.88 -4.14
N LEU A 333 3.02 5.54 -3.74
CA LEU A 333 3.26 4.90 -2.44
C LEU A 333 2.89 5.84 -1.27
N LYS A 334 3.20 7.13 -1.39
CA LYS A 334 2.81 8.14 -0.41
C LYS A 334 1.28 8.25 -0.34
N GLY A 335 0.58 8.28 -1.46
CA GLY A 335 -0.88 8.32 -1.52
C GLY A 335 -1.53 7.14 -0.79
N PHE A 336 -1.04 5.92 -1.00
CA PHE A 336 -1.53 4.74 -0.27
C PHE A 336 -1.21 4.78 1.23
N LYS A 337 0.00 5.23 1.61
CA LYS A 337 0.37 5.43 3.02
C LYS A 337 -0.51 6.46 3.70
N ASP A 338 -0.71 7.61 3.07
CA ASP A 338 -1.53 8.71 3.58
C ASP A 338 -2.99 8.27 3.73
N PHE A 339 -3.53 7.53 2.76
CA PHE A 339 -4.88 6.97 2.83
C PHE A 339 -5.04 5.93 3.94
N GLN A 340 -4.10 5.00 4.09
CA GLN A 340 -4.12 4.01 5.17
C GLN A 340 -4.00 4.68 6.55
N PHE A 341 -3.14 5.70 6.64
CA PHE A 341 -2.95 6.46 7.87
C PHE A 341 -4.22 7.23 8.26
N GLN A 342 -4.91 7.84 7.29
CA GLN A 342 -6.19 8.51 7.52
C GLN A 342 -7.29 7.52 7.92
N GLN A 343 -7.36 6.33 7.32
CA GLN A 343 -8.34 5.31 7.74
C GLN A 343 -8.16 4.84 9.19
N GLY A 344 -6.92 4.84 9.69
CA GLY A 344 -6.60 4.41 11.05
C GLY A 344 -7.06 5.35 12.16
N SER A 345 -7.42 6.61 11.83
CA SER A 345 -7.77 7.65 12.80
C SER A 345 -8.99 8.44 12.37
N LYS A 346 -10.04 8.44 13.20
CA LYS A 346 -11.21 9.31 12.96
C LYS A 346 -10.86 10.80 13.08
N PHE A 347 -9.92 11.15 13.95
CA PHE A 347 -9.43 12.52 14.07
C PHE A 347 -8.91 13.07 12.74
N LEU A 348 -8.17 12.26 11.98
CA LEU A 348 -7.69 12.65 10.64
C LEU A 348 -8.81 12.69 9.60
N ARG A 349 -9.78 11.77 9.66
CA ARG A 349 -10.95 11.75 8.75
C ARG A 349 -11.83 12.99 8.91
N ASP A 350 -12.01 13.47 10.14
CA ASP A 350 -12.86 14.64 10.42
C ASP A 350 -12.20 15.96 10.00
N LEU A 351 -10.87 16.05 10.07
CA LEU A 351 -10.12 17.29 9.79
C LEU A 351 -9.67 17.44 8.34
N VAL A 352 -9.51 16.33 7.63
CA VAL A 352 -8.94 16.31 6.29
C VAL A 352 -9.92 15.62 5.35
N PRO A 353 -10.40 16.31 4.29
CA PRO A 353 -11.20 15.66 3.25
C PRO A 353 -10.44 14.45 2.68
N GLN A 354 -11.15 13.39 2.30
CA GLN A 354 -10.49 12.22 1.72
C GLN A 354 -9.64 12.66 0.50
N PRO A 355 -8.35 12.32 0.47
CA PRO A 355 -7.49 12.67 -0.65
C PRO A 355 -7.99 11.95 -1.89
N PHE A 356 -7.87 12.62 -3.04
CA PHE A 356 -8.15 12.02 -4.33
C PHE A 356 -7.30 10.75 -4.49
N CYS A 357 -7.95 9.63 -4.82
CA CYS A 357 -7.28 8.34 -4.87
C CYS A 357 -6.41 8.27 -6.12
N VAL A 358 -5.08 8.27 -5.96
CA VAL A 358 -4.12 8.16 -7.08
C VAL A 358 -4.40 6.91 -7.94
N SER A 359 -4.93 5.84 -7.32
CA SER A 359 -5.35 4.63 -8.04
C SER A 359 -6.52 4.88 -8.98
N THR A 360 -7.55 5.63 -8.57
CA THR A 360 -8.71 5.89 -9.44
C THR A 360 -8.31 6.82 -10.58
N MET A 361 -7.47 7.82 -10.30
CA MET A 361 -6.90 8.71 -11.31
C MET A 361 -6.13 7.95 -12.40
N LEU A 362 -5.22 7.05 -12.02
CA LEU A 362 -4.44 6.30 -13.00
C LEU A 362 -5.32 5.36 -13.85
N LEU A 363 -6.33 4.75 -13.25
CA LEU A 363 -7.29 3.93 -13.99
C LEU A 363 -8.19 4.76 -14.90
N GLU A 364 -8.51 6.00 -14.51
CA GLU A 364 -9.20 6.96 -15.37
C GLU A 364 -8.34 7.38 -16.55
N ILE A 365 -7.04 7.63 -16.36
CA ILE A 365 -6.10 7.91 -17.46
C ILE A 365 -6.03 6.72 -18.42
N VAL A 366 -6.04 5.47 -17.92
CA VAL A 366 -6.11 4.27 -18.78
C VAL A 366 -7.39 4.27 -19.61
N LYS A 367 -8.55 4.62 -19.03
CA LYS A 367 -9.81 4.75 -19.79
C LYS A 367 -9.75 5.87 -20.82
N ASN A 368 -9.21 7.04 -20.45
CA ASN A 368 -9.06 8.18 -21.34
C ASN A 368 -8.05 7.91 -22.47
N SER A 369 -7.12 6.96 -22.28
CA SER A 369 -6.11 6.66 -23.31
C SER A 369 -6.66 6.08 -24.62
N VAL A 370 -7.88 5.54 -24.59
CA VAL A 370 -8.59 5.01 -25.76
C VAL A 370 -8.85 6.09 -26.82
N PHE A 371 -8.89 7.37 -26.44
CA PHE A 371 -9.12 8.51 -27.34
C PHE A 371 -7.85 8.96 -28.09
N GLY A 372 -6.97 8.01 -28.46
CA GLY A 372 -5.79 8.26 -29.30
C GLY A 372 -4.52 8.70 -28.55
N TRP A 373 -4.39 8.41 -27.25
CA TRP A 373 -3.24 8.79 -26.44
C TRP A 373 -2.09 7.76 -26.52
N ASP A 374 -1.67 7.37 -27.73
CA ASP A 374 -0.58 6.39 -27.93
C ASP A 374 0.74 6.82 -27.26
N HIS A 375 0.92 8.13 -27.10
CA HIS A 375 2.08 8.68 -26.41
C HIS A 375 2.05 8.50 -24.88
N VAL A 376 0.88 8.19 -24.29
CA VAL A 376 0.73 7.92 -22.85
C VAL A 376 0.78 6.43 -22.55
N THR A 377 0.26 5.59 -23.46
CA THR A 377 0.16 4.13 -23.26
C THR A 377 1.51 3.46 -23.01
N GLN A 378 2.56 3.87 -23.72
CA GLN A 378 3.92 3.37 -23.48
C GLN A 378 4.36 3.63 -22.03
N GLY A 379 4.20 4.87 -21.54
CA GLY A 379 4.56 5.24 -20.17
C GLY A 379 3.69 4.54 -19.12
N LEU A 380 2.41 4.28 -19.41
CA LEU A 380 1.51 3.51 -18.52
C LEU A 380 1.96 2.06 -18.37
N VAL A 381 2.37 1.42 -19.47
CA VAL A 381 2.86 0.03 -19.44
C VAL A 381 4.18 -0.06 -18.66
N GLU A 382 5.12 0.84 -18.94
CA GLU A 382 6.39 0.92 -18.21
C GLU A 382 6.16 1.18 -16.71
N LEU A 383 5.25 2.10 -16.35
CA LEU A 383 4.86 2.34 -14.96
C LEU A 383 4.24 1.09 -14.32
N GLY A 384 3.35 0.39 -15.04
CA GLY A 384 2.69 -0.82 -14.58
C GLY A 384 3.68 -1.92 -14.20
N PHE A 385 4.65 -2.20 -15.09
CA PHE A 385 5.75 -3.12 -14.81
C PHE A 385 6.64 -2.63 -13.66
N LEU A 386 7.01 -1.35 -13.66
CA LEU A 386 7.86 -0.78 -12.61
C LEU A 386 7.26 -0.92 -11.21
N LEU A 387 5.94 -0.72 -11.07
CA LEU A 387 5.22 -0.91 -9.80
C LEU A 387 5.22 -2.38 -9.37
N MET A 388 5.01 -3.31 -10.30
CA MET A 388 5.07 -4.76 -10.03
C MET A 388 6.49 -5.22 -9.67
N ASP A 389 7.52 -4.75 -10.37
CA ASP A 389 8.92 -5.12 -10.09
C ASP A 389 9.41 -4.54 -8.76
N SER A 390 8.97 -3.33 -8.43
CA SER A 390 9.40 -2.62 -7.23
C SER A 390 8.72 -3.13 -5.97
N TYR A 391 7.42 -3.41 -6.05
CA TYR A 391 6.57 -3.69 -4.88
C TYR A 391 5.89 -5.06 -4.91
N GLY A 392 6.14 -5.86 -5.95
CA GLY A 392 5.69 -7.25 -6.02
C GLY A 392 6.30 -8.11 -4.91
N PRO A 393 5.66 -9.24 -4.58
CA PRO A 393 6.14 -10.13 -3.53
C PRO A 393 7.52 -10.68 -3.90
N LYS A 394 8.56 -10.22 -3.18
CA LYS A 394 9.93 -10.75 -3.31
C LYS A 394 10.02 -12.07 -2.55
N VAL A 395 9.54 -13.14 -3.15
CA VAL A 395 9.72 -14.49 -2.61
C VAL A 395 11.16 -14.91 -2.88
N LEU A 396 12.07 -14.71 -1.92
CA LEU A 396 13.36 -15.40 -1.95
C LEU A 396 13.10 -16.90 -1.79
N PRO A 397 13.65 -17.78 -2.65
CA PRO A 397 13.54 -19.23 -2.48
C PRO A 397 14.14 -19.63 -1.12
N GLY A 398 13.29 -20.07 -0.19
CA GLY A 398 13.71 -20.56 1.13
C GLY A 398 13.54 -19.60 2.32
N ALA A 399 13.09 -18.35 2.11
CA ALA A 399 12.72 -17.47 3.22
C ALA A 399 11.30 -17.80 3.72
N LYS A 400 11.09 -17.84 5.05
CA LYS A 400 9.73 -17.79 5.61
C LYS A 400 9.01 -16.62 4.97
N VAL A 401 7.78 -16.82 4.49
CA VAL A 401 6.90 -15.74 4.05
C VAL A 401 6.84 -14.77 5.22
N SER A 402 7.61 -13.69 5.17
CA SER A 402 7.44 -12.58 6.10
C SER A 402 6.00 -12.18 5.93
N GLU A 403 5.21 -12.20 7.01
CA GLU A 403 3.82 -11.75 7.05
C GLU A 403 3.73 -10.46 6.23
N THR A 404 3.34 -10.61 4.96
CA THR A 404 3.20 -9.46 4.09
C THR A 404 1.82 -9.00 4.48
N THR A 405 1.75 -8.11 5.48
CA THR A 405 0.49 -7.58 6.00
C THR A 405 -0.39 -7.21 4.82
N LEU A 406 -1.47 -7.98 4.66
CA LEU A 406 -2.38 -7.85 3.53
C LEU A 406 -2.93 -6.42 3.52
N GLY A 407 -2.88 -5.76 2.37
CA GLY A 407 -3.26 -4.35 2.27
C GLY A 407 -2.14 -3.37 2.62
N SER A 408 -0.88 -3.81 2.70
CA SER A 408 0.25 -2.87 2.76
C SER A 408 0.28 -1.94 1.53
N PRO A 409 0.78 -0.70 1.67
CA PRO A 409 0.86 0.24 0.55
C PRO A 409 1.67 -0.29 -0.64
N GLY A 410 2.67 -1.13 -0.38
CA GLY A 410 3.44 -1.81 -1.43
C GLY A 410 2.61 -2.82 -2.20
N GLN A 411 1.83 -3.66 -1.51
CA GLN A 411 0.94 -4.62 -2.17
C GLN A 411 -0.14 -3.92 -3.00
N GLN A 412 -0.73 -2.84 -2.47
CA GLN A 412 -1.69 -2.00 -3.20
C GLN A 412 -1.06 -1.38 -4.46
N ALA A 413 0.18 -0.90 -4.37
CA ALA A 413 0.93 -0.38 -5.51
C ALA A 413 1.21 -1.47 -6.56
N SER A 414 1.59 -2.69 -6.15
CA SER A 414 1.77 -3.82 -7.08
C SER A 414 0.45 -4.25 -7.73
N GLN A 415 -0.65 -4.28 -6.97
CA GLN A 415 -1.99 -4.58 -7.51
C GLN A 415 -2.43 -3.50 -8.50
N LEU A 416 -2.18 -2.22 -8.21
CA LEU A 416 -2.43 -1.13 -9.14
C LEU A 416 -1.63 -1.31 -10.44
N GLY A 417 -0.34 -1.65 -10.35
CA GLY A 417 0.48 -1.98 -11.53
C GLY A 417 -0.14 -3.08 -12.39
N SER A 418 -0.60 -4.18 -11.76
CA SER A 418 -1.28 -5.27 -12.48
C SER A 418 -2.62 -4.84 -13.11
N ARG A 419 -3.39 -3.97 -12.44
CA ARG A 419 -4.66 -3.45 -12.97
C ARG A 419 -4.43 -2.50 -14.15
N ILE A 420 -3.44 -1.62 -14.07
CA ILE A 420 -3.05 -0.74 -15.19
C ILE A 420 -2.72 -1.60 -16.41
N LEU A 421 -1.83 -2.59 -16.25
CA LEU A 421 -1.46 -3.48 -17.35
C LEU A 421 -2.65 -4.27 -17.90
N LEU A 422 -3.53 -4.79 -17.03
CA LEU A 422 -4.71 -5.53 -17.45
C LEU A 422 -5.69 -4.66 -18.24
N GLU A 423 -6.03 -3.48 -17.75
CA GLU A 423 -6.95 -2.56 -18.43
C GLU A 423 -6.35 -1.99 -19.72
N THR A 424 -5.05 -1.69 -19.75
CA THR A 424 -4.36 -1.29 -20.99
C THR A 424 -4.28 -2.44 -22.00
N PHE A 425 -4.09 -3.67 -21.55
CA PHE A 425 -4.05 -4.86 -22.41
C PHE A 425 -5.42 -5.21 -23.00
N LYS A 426 -6.52 -4.99 -22.28
CA LYS A 426 -7.87 -5.12 -22.85
C LYS A 426 -8.06 -4.24 -24.11
N GLY A 427 -7.26 -3.17 -24.25
CA GLY A 427 -7.22 -2.31 -25.44
C GLY A 427 -6.19 -2.68 -26.53
N SER A 428 -5.30 -3.68 -26.34
CA SER A 428 -4.25 -4.02 -27.31
C SER A 428 -3.88 -5.51 -27.32
N SER A 429 -3.98 -6.20 -28.47
CA SER A 429 -3.76 -7.65 -28.58
C SER A 429 -2.92 -8.02 -29.81
N SER A 430 -1.73 -8.64 -29.66
CA SER A 430 -1.07 -9.45 -30.73
C SER A 430 0.30 -10.12 -30.42
N LYS A 431 0.62 -10.65 -29.23
CA LYS A 431 1.85 -11.50 -29.05
C LYS A 431 1.80 -12.46 -27.85
N LEU A 432 1.13 -13.60 -27.99
CA LEU A 432 1.11 -14.66 -26.95
C LEU A 432 1.90 -15.93 -27.35
N THR A 433 2.13 -16.16 -28.65
CA THR A 433 2.58 -17.47 -29.14
C THR A 433 4.09 -17.73 -28.96
N SER A 434 4.93 -16.70 -28.89
CA SER A 434 6.40 -16.86 -28.78
C SER A 434 6.89 -17.29 -27.40
N THR A 435 6.06 -17.17 -26.36
CA THR A 435 6.47 -17.43 -24.97
C THR A 435 6.50 -18.92 -24.62
N PHE A 436 5.88 -19.78 -25.43
CA PHE A 436 5.72 -21.21 -25.13
C PHE A 436 6.98 -22.04 -25.35
N ASP A 437 7.93 -21.57 -26.18
CA ASP A 437 9.18 -22.30 -26.47
C ASP A 437 10.15 -22.33 -25.28
N HIS A 438 9.96 -21.45 -24.28
CA HIS A 438 10.81 -21.35 -23.10
C HIS A 438 10.20 -22.00 -21.84
N LEU A 439 9.06 -22.67 -21.97
CA LEU A 439 8.29 -23.19 -20.83
C LEU A 439 9.05 -24.25 -20.02
N TYR A 440 9.97 -25.01 -20.63
CA TYR A 440 10.79 -26.01 -19.93
C TYR A 440 11.95 -25.41 -19.10
N GLN A 441 12.30 -24.14 -19.34
CA GLN A 441 13.39 -23.43 -18.63
C GLN A 441 12.88 -22.69 -17.38
N LEU A 442 11.56 -22.60 -17.20
CA LEU A 442 10.93 -21.88 -16.10
C LEU A 442 10.80 -22.75 -14.84
N PRO A 443 10.85 -22.16 -13.64
CA PRO A 443 10.56 -22.86 -12.39
C PRO A 443 9.17 -23.51 -12.40
N PHE A 444 9.04 -24.66 -11.75
CA PHE A 444 7.80 -25.45 -11.68
C PHE A 444 6.56 -24.64 -11.27
N THR A 445 6.70 -23.77 -10.28
CA THR A 445 5.61 -22.91 -9.77
C THR A 445 5.12 -21.92 -10.83
N THR A 446 6.04 -21.33 -11.60
CA THR A 446 5.73 -20.41 -12.70
C THR A 446 5.02 -21.15 -13.83
N VAL A 447 5.47 -22.35 -14.18
CA VAL A 447 4.83 -23.17 -15.23
C VAL A 447 3.41 -23.55 -14.83
N LEU A 448 3.19 -24.00 -13.60
CA LEU A 448 1.85 -24.35 -13.11
C LEU A 448 0.90 -23.14 -13.14
N GLY A 449 1.38 -21.96 -12.71
CA GLY A 449 0.61 -20.72 -12.77
C GLY A 449 0.27 -20.31 -14.21
N LEU A 450 1.24 -20.38 -15.12
CA LEU A 450 1.08 -20.07 -16.53
C LEU A 450 0.06 -21.00 -17.20
N LEU A 451 0.17 -22.32 -16.98
CA LEU A 451 -0.76 -23.29 -17.57
C LEU A 451 -2.19 -23.13 -17.04
N LYS A 452 -2.38 -22.81 -15.75
CA LYS A 452 -3.70 -22.46 -15.18
C LYS A 452 -4.27 -21.20 -15.83
N ALA A 453 -3.46 -20.16 -16.03
CA ALA A 453 -3.90 -18.91 -16.67
C ALA A 453 -4.25 -19.09 -18.16
N LEU A 454 -3.54 -19.98 -18.86
CA LEU A 454 -3.78 -20.31 -20.28
C LEU A 454 -4.95 -21.25 -20.51
N GLN A 455 -5.53 -21.83 -19.46
CA GLN A 455 -6.60 -22.83 -19.56
C GLN A 455 -7.81 -22.38 -20.42
N PRO A 456 -8.29 -21.13 -20.37
CA PRO A 456 -9.34 -20.66 -21.28
C PRO A 456 -8.88 -20.63 -22.75
N LEU A 457 -7.63 -20.26 -23.01
CA LEU A 457 -7.07 -20.18 -24.37
C LEU A 457 -6.82 -21.57 -24.97
N LEU A 458 -6.41 -22.56 -24.15
CA LEU A 458 -6.24 -23.96 -24.58
C LEU A 458 -7.55 -24.60 -25.05
N LYS A 459 -8.70 -24.10 -24.58
CA LYS A 459 -10.03 -24.56 -25.03
C LYS A 459 -10.44 -23.94 -26.37
N ILE A 460 -9.92 -22.76 -26.71
CA ILE A 460 -10.34 -21.98 -27.88
C ILE A 460 -9.36 -22.17 -29.05
N ASN A 461 -8.05 -22.12 -28.80
CA ASN A 461 -7.03 -22.13 -29.83
C ASN A 461 -6.27 -23.47 -29.90
N VAL A 462 -6.62 -24.26 -30.91
CA VAL A 462 -6.04 -25.59 -31.18
C VAL A 462 -4.53 -25.52 -31.41
N SER A 463 -4.03 -24.52 -32.14
CA SER A 463 -2.59 -24.39 -32.43
C SER A 463 -1.76 -24.16 -31.17
N VAL A 464 -2.26 -23.36 -30.23
CA VAL A 464 -1.62 -23.13 -28.93
C VAL A 464 -1.63 -24.40 -28.08
N ARG A 465 -2.76 -25.12 -28.10
CA ARG A 465 -2.91 -26.38 -27.39
C ARG A 465 -1.92 -27.43 -27.89
N ASP A 466 -1.82 -27.61 -29.20
CA ASP A 466 -0.95 -28.62 -29.80
C ASP A 466 0.54 -28.29 -29.59
N ASN A 467 0.90 -27.00 -29.66
CA ASN A 467 2.24 -26.53 -29.30
C ASN A 467 2.57 -26.80 -27.81
N VAL A 468 1.64 -26.52 -26.88
CA VAL A 468 1.82 -26.82 -25.46
C VAL A 468 1.99 -28.33 -25.23
N ILE A 469 1.18 -29.17 -25.88
CA ILE A 469 1.32 -30.63 -25.80
C ILE A 469 2.71 -31.08 -26.28
N LEU A 470 3.18 -30.55 -27.41
CA LEU A 470 4.48 -30.88 -27.98
C LEU A 470 5.63 -30.49 -27.03
N VAL A 471 5.56 -29.29 -26.43
CA VAL A 471 6.55 -28.83 -25.44
C VAL A 471 6.52 -29.68 -24.18
N LEU A 472 5.34 -30.04 -23.67
CA LEU A 472 5.21 -30.92 -22.50
C LEU A 472 5.76 -32.33 -22.79
N ARG A 473 5.51 -32.89 -24.00
CA ARG A 473 6.12 -34.17 -24.42
C ARG A 473 7.65 -34.10 -24.40
N LYS A 474 8.25 -33.03 -24.94
CA LYS A 474 9.71 -32.83 -24.89
C LYS A 474 10.21 -32.70 -23.45
N ALA A 475 9.51 -31.96 -22.60
CA ALA A 475 9.89 -31.73 -21.22
C ALA A 475 9.86 -33.02 -20.36
N MET A 476 9.05 -34.03 -20.70
CA MET A 476 9.07 -35.34 -20.04
C MET A 476 10.40 -36.09 -20.19
N PHE A 477 11.13 -35.84 -21.28
CA PHE A 477 12.42 -36.48 -21.57
C PHE A 477 13.62 -35.57 -21.20
N ALA A 478 13.37 -34.42 -20.58
CA ALA A 478 14.44 -33.54 -20.13
C ALA A 478 15.22 -34.18 -18.97
N SER A 479 16.54 -33.96 -18.95
CA SER A 479 17.42 -34.42 -17.86
C SER A 479 17.09 -33.76 -16.52
N GLN A 480 16.60 -32.52 -16.56
CA GLN A 480 16.24 -31.74 -15.38
C GLN A 480 14.94 -32.26 -14.73
N ILE A 481 14.96 -32.42 -13.40
CA ILE A 481 13.81 -32.90 -12.63
C ILE A 481 12.65 -31.90 -12.69
N ASP A 482 12.91 -30.60 -12.61
CA ASP A 482 11.86 -29.60 -12.58
C ASP A 482 11.13 -29.46 -13.93
N ALA A 483 11.83 -29.65 -15.05
CA ALA A 483 11.21 -29.73 -16.37
C ALA A 483 10.24 -30.93 -16.46
N ARG A 484 10.60 -32.09 -15.89
CA ARG A 484 9.74 -33.27 -15.83
C ARG A 484 8.54 -33.07 -14.90
N LYS A 485 8.72 -32.43 -13.74
CA LYS A 485 7.61 -32.05 -12.83
C LYS A 485 6.62 -31.11 -13.53
N SER A 486 7.12 -30.12 -14.26
CA SER A 486 6.32 -29.18 -15.06
C SER A 486 5.52 -29.90 -16.14
N ALA A 487 6.14 -30.87 -16.82
CA ALA A 487 5.47 -31.69 -17.81
C ALA A 487 4.33 -32.52 -17.23
N VAL A 488 4.57 -33.21 -16.11
CA VAL A 488 3.57 -34.01 -15.39
C VAL A 488 2.39 -33.15 -14.95
N ALA A 489 2.66 -31.99 -14.34
CA ALA A 489 1.59 -31.08 -13.91
C ALA A 489 0.77 -30.53 -15.10
N GLY A 490 1.42 -30.25 -16.23
CA GLY A 490 0.73 -29.81 -17.44
C GLY A 490 -0.17 -30.89 -18.03
N PHE A 491 0.29 -32.13 -18.10
CA PHE A 491 -0.52 -33.26 -18.55
C PHE A 491 -1.69 -33.55 -17.61
N LEU A 492 -1.49 -33.50 -16.29
CA LEU A 492 -2.58 -33.63 -15.31
C LEU A 492 -3.63 -32.51 -15.45
N LEU A 493 -3.18 -31.27 -15.72
CA LEU A 493 -4.10 -30.15 -15.96
C LEU A 493 -4.89 -30.31 -17.27
N LEU A 494 -4.27 -30.85 -18.32
CA LEU A 494 -4.96 -31.20 -19.56
C LEU A 494 -6.03 -32.26 -19.28
N LEU A 495 -5.67 -33.39 -18.66
CA LEU A 495 -6.61 -34.47 -18.33
C LEU A 495 -7.81 -34.00 -17.50
N LYS A 496 -7.61 -33.07 -16.54
CA LYS A 496 -8.71 -32.49 -15.76
C LYS A 496 -9.76 -31.74 -16.61
N ASN A 497 -9.39 -31.29 -17.81
CA ASN A 497 -10.22 -30.47 -18.67
C ASN A 497 -10.82 -31.20 -19.88
N PHE A 498 -10.28 -32.36 -20.25
CA PHE A 498 -10.86 -33.19 -21.31
C PHE A 498 -11.99 -34.05 -20.73
N LYS A 499 -13.22 -33.78 -21.17
CA LYS A 499 -14.35 -34.68 -20.92
C LYS A 499 -14.43 -35.68 -22.08
N VAL A 500 -14.21 -36.96 -21.78
CA VAL A 500 -14.56 -38.06 -22.69
C VAL A 500 -16.05 -38.33 -22.47
N LEU A 501 -16.88 -38.11 -23.49
CA LEU A 501 -18.33 -38.30 -23.44
C LEU A 501 -18.62 -39.67 -24.05
N GLY A 502 -18.88 -40.67 -23.20
CA GLY A 502 -19.27 -42.03 -23.59
C GLY A 502 -18.09 -42.88 -24.05
N SER A 503 -17.89 -43.99 -23.36
CA SER A 503 -17.01 -45.09 -23.75
C SER A 503 -17.52 -45.75 -25.02
N LEU A 504 -16.63 -46.04 -25.97
CA LEU A 504 -16.82 -47.17 -26.87
C LEU A 504 -16.38 -48.43 -26.12
N SER A 505 -16.96 -49.59 -26.47
CA SER A 505 -16.67 -50.87 -25.84
C SER A 505 -15.17 -51.23 -25.93
N SER A 506 -14.66 -51.84 -24.86
CA SER A 506 -13.25 -52.22 -24.63
C SER A 506 -12.57 -52.97 -25.79
N SER A 507 -13.36 -53.63 -26.65
CA SER A 507 -12.88 -54.41 -27.80
C SER A 507 -12.37 -53.56 -28.99
N GLN A 508 -12.63 -52.25 -29.04
CA GLN A 508 -12.10 -51.37 -30.11
C GLN A 508 -10.88 -50.54 -29.67
N CYS A 509 -10.58 -50.47 -28.36
CA CYS A 509 -9.49 -49.67 -27.80
C CYS A 509 -8.10 -50.23 -28.17
N SER A 510 -8.00 -51.54 -28.35
CA SER A 510 -6.74 -52.25 -28.66
C SER A 510 -6.22 -52.02 -30.09
N GLN A 511 -7.00 -51.42 -31.00
CA GLN A 511 -6.55 -51.08 -32.36
C GLN A 511 -5.99 -49.64 -32.50
N ALA A 512 -6.15 -48.78 -31.48
CA ALA A 512 -5.73 -47.37 -31.55
C ALA A 512 -4.23 -47.14 -31.26
N ILE A 513 -3.47 -48.19 -30.94
CA ILE A 513 -2.05 -48.11 -30.53
C ILE A 513 -1.11 -47.77 -31.72
N GLY A 514 -1.62 -47.77 -32.97
CA GLY A 514 -0.80 -47.62 -34.18
C GLY A 514 -0.61 -46.21 -34.76
N ALA A 515 -1.28 -45.15 -34.28
CA ALA A 515 -1.40 -43.92 -35.06
C ALA A 515 -0.61 -42.72 -34.50
N SER A 516 0.70 -42.71 -34.70
CA SER A 516 1.56 -41.52 -34.49
C SER A 516 1.31 -40.38 -35.51
N GLN A 517 0.31 -40.51 -36.38
CA GLN A 517 0.03 -39.59 -37.50
C GLN A 517 -1.44 -39.17 -37.65
N VAL A 518 -2.29 -39.33 -36.62
CA VAL A 518 -3.62 -38.72 -36.67
C VAL A 518 -3.45 -37.22 -36.41
N LEU A 519 -3.27 -36.49 -37.51
CA LEU A 519 -3.67 -35.10 -37.61
C LEU A 519 -5.08 -34.99 -37.00
N VAL A 520 -5.20 -34.15 -35.98
CA VAL A 520 -6.49 -33.74 -35.40
C VAL A 520 -7.21 -32.93 -36.47
N ASP A 521 -7.78 -33.61 -37.47
CA ASP A 521 -8.44 -32.99 -38.61
C ASP A 521 -9.88 -32.61 -38.22
N VAL A 522 -9.97 -31.41 -37.66
CA VAL A 522 -10.89 -30.31 -38.01
C VAL A 522 -12.18 -30.73 -38.77
N HIS A 523 -13.31 -30.93 -38.06
CA HIS A 523 -14.63 -30.33 -38.36
C HIS A 523 -15.88 -31.00 -37.73
N THR A 524 -15.77 -32.07 -36.95
CA THR A 524 -16.94 -32.63 -36.25
C THR A 524 -16.86 -32.38 -34.74
N ARG A 525 -17.99 -31.94 -34.16
CA ARG A 525 -18.19 -31.83 -32.71
C ARG A 525 -17.75 -33.15 -32.04
N TYR A 526 -16.82 -33.08 -31.09
CA TYR A 526 -16.43 -34.16 -30.16
C TYR A 526 -16.20 -35.55 -30.76
N ASN A 527 -15.00 -35.83 -31.29
CA ASN A 527 -14.59 -37.21 -31.55
C ASN A 527 -14.15 -37.89 -30.23
N SER A 528 -15.08 -38.58 -29.57
CA SER A 528 -14.86 -39.22 -28.26
C SER A 528 -13.68 -40.21 -28.30
N ALA A 529 -13.58 -41.01 -29.37
CA ALA A 529 -12.53 -42.02 -29.55
C ALA A 529 -11.12 -41.41 -29.67
N ALA A 530 -10.99 -40.27 -30.34
CA ALA A 530 -9.71 -39.55 -30.45
C ALA A 530 -9.30 -38.92 -29.12
N ASN A 531 -10.26 -38.39 -28.35
CA ASN A 531 -10.00 -37.86 -27.00
C ASN A 531 -9.63 -38.99 -26.02
N GLU A 532 -10.28 -40.15 -26.13
CA GLU A 532 -9.98 -41.34 -25.33
C GLU A 532 -8.56 -41.87 -25.62
N ALA A 533 -8.23 -42.10 -26.90
CA ALA A 533 -6.89 -42.52 -27.31
C ALA A 533 -5.81 -41.52 -26.88
N PHE A 534 -6.09 -40.21 -26.95
CA PHE A 534 -5.20 -39.16 -26.48
C PHE A 534 -5.03 -39.14 -24.96
N CYS A 535 -6.11 -39.31 -24.19
CA CYS A 535 -6.06 -39.45 -22.74
C CYS A 535 -5.25 -40.69 -22.33
N LEU A 536 -5.43 -41.82 -23.03
CA LEU A 536 -4.65 -43.04 -22.84
C LEU A 536 -3.17 -42.84 -23.21
N GLU A 537 -2.86 -42.09 -24.27
CA GLU A 537 -1.48 -41.73 -24.64
C GLU A 537 -0.82 -40.86 -23.56
N ILE A 538 -1.55 -39.87 -23.00
CA ILE A 538 -1.07 -39.06 -21.89
C ILE A 538 -0.85 -39.91 -20.65
N LEU A 539 -1.80 -40.79 -20.29
CA LEU A 539 -1.66 -41.71 -19.17
C LEU A 539 -0.47 -42.65 -19.39
N GLY A 540 -0.26 -43.14 -20.60
CA GLY A 540 0.93 -43.90 -21.02
C GLY A 540 2.24 -43.11 -20.90
N CYS A 541 2.21 -41.79 -21.16
CA CYS A 541 3.36 -40.90 -20.97
C CYS A 541 3.64 -40.62 -19.49
N LEU A 542 2.62 -40.30 -18.69
CA LEU A 542 2.72 -40.11 -17.24
C LEU A 542 3.23 -41.38 -16.54
N ARG A 543 2.77 -42.53 -17.02
CA ARG A 543 3.23 -43.85 -16.60
C ARG A 543 4.72 -44.07 -16.85
N ARG A 544 5.32 -43.51 -17.92
CA ARG A 544 6.77 -43.58 -18.13
C ARG A 544 7.56 -42.82 -17.06
N CYS A 545 6.97 -41.80 -16.41
CA CYS A 545 7.55 -41.14 -15.22
C CYS A 545 7.46 -42.00 -13.94
N LEU A 546 6.48 -42.90 -13.86
CA LEU A 546 6.35 -43.90 -12.79
C LEU A 546 7.06 -45.23 -13.13
N SER A 547 7.67 -45.30 -14.32
CA SER A 547 8.61 -46.33 -14.84
C SER A 547 7.99 -47.62 -15.45
N GLN A 548 7.50 -47.48 -16.69
CA GLN A 548 7.33 -48.49 -17.80
C GLN A 548 6.36 -49.71 -17.65
N GLN A 549 5.29 -49.68 -18.48
CA GLN A 549 4.39 -50.71 -19.12
C GLN A 549 3.36 -51.60 -18.33
N GLU A 550 2.21 -51.80 -19.02
CA GLU A 550 0.85 -52.47 -18.91
C GLU A 550 -0.09 -52.51 -17.65
N ASP A 551 -1.38 -52.27 -17.91
CA ASP A 551 -2.43 -51.46 -17.21
C ASP A 551 -2.94 -51.88 -15.81
N ILE A 552 -3.59 -50.92 -15.12
CA ILE A 552 -4.40 -50.88 -13.86
C ILE A 552 -4.14 -51.96 -12.77
N ARG A 553 -3.98 -53.23 -13.13
CA ARG A 553 -3.38 -54.30 -12.30
C ARG A 553 -2.07 -53.89 -11.62
N ARG A 554 -1.34 -52.85 -12.06
CA ARG A 554 -0.08 -52.39 -11.42
C ARG A 554 -0.18 -51.34 -10.30
N ILE A 555 -1.29 -50.64 -10.05
CA ILE A 555 -1.43 -49.95 -8.73
C ILE A 555 -1.41 -51.01 -7.63
N LEU A 556 -2.09 -52.12 -7.92
CA LEU A 556 -2.06 -53.33 -7.13
C LEU A 556 -0.67 -54.02 -7.16
N TYR A 557 0.08 -54.06 -8.28
CA TYR A 557 1.48 -54.59 -8.27
C TYR A 557 2.51 -53.68 -7.60
N GLU A 558 2.36 -52.36 -7.65
CA GLU A 558 3.19 -51.41 -6.92
C GLU A 558 2.90 -51.51 -5.43
N LEU A 559 1.63 -51.59 -5.03
CA LEU A 559 1.26 -51.91 -3.65
C LEU A 559 1.76 -53.31 -3.23
N LYS A 560 1.55 -54.36 -4.06
CA LYS A 560 2.05 -55.73 -3.83
C LYS A 560 3.59 -55.82 -3.79
N LYS A 561 4.32 -54.85 -4.38
CA LYS A 561 5.79 -54.76 -4.25
C LYS A 561 6.22 -54.39 -2.83
N TYR A 562 5.41 -53.60 -2.14
CA TYR A 562 5.66 -53.14 -0.77
C TYR A 562 4.85 -53.91 0.28
N TYR A 563 3.77 -54.60 -0.10
CA TYR A 563 2.96 -55.43 0.78
C TYR A 563 3.58 -56.82 0.99
N GLU A 564 3.52 -57.32 2.23
CA GLU A 564 3.88 -58.69 2.54
C GLU A 564 2.62 -59.59 2.46
N PRO A 565 2.55 -60.55 1.51
CA PRO A 565 1.41 -61.45 1.36
C PRO A 565 1.27 -62.49 2.48
N GLU A 566 2.33 -62.76 3.25
CA GLU A 566 2.25 -63.71 4.38
C GLU A 566 1.38 -63.13 5.52
N PRO A 567 0.29 -63.83 5.93
CA PRO A 567 -0.73 -63.27 6.80
C PRO A 567 -0.31 -63.07 8.26
N ASP A 568 0.73 -63.78 8.72
CA ASP A 568 1.24 -63.71 10.09
C ASP A 568 2.58 -62.96 10.22
N LEU A 569 3.15 -62.48 9.11
CA LEU A 569 4.41 -61.74 9.12
C LEU A 569 4.15 -60.26 9.46
N LEU A 570 4.83 -59.78 10.50
CA LEU A 570 4.89 -58.39 10.94
C LEU A 570 6.30 -57.86 10.63
N PRO A 571 6.47 -56.63 10.10
CA PRO A 571 5.45 -55.66 9.71
C PRO A 571 4.77 -55.98 8.36
N PRO A 572 3.51 -55.54 8.12
CA PRO A 572 2.77 -55.83 6.90
C PRO A 572 3.31 -55.15 5.62
N LEU A 573 4.24 -54.21 5.76
CA LEU A 573 4.79 -53.38 4.70
C LEU A 573 6.33 -53.36 4.72
N LYS A 574 6.94 -53.56 3.56
CA LYS A 574 8.39 -53.58 3.30
C LYS A 574 8.96 -52.16 3.21
N LEU A 575 9.19 -51.51 4.35
CA LEU A 575 9.72 -50.14 4.43
C LEU A 575 11.11 -50.00 3.81
N GLU A 576 11.92 -51.07 3.78
CA GLU A 576 13.27 -51.08 3.19
C GLU A 576 13.30 -50.70 1.73
N ARG A 577 12.25 -51.02 0.97
CA ARG A 577 12.17 -50.72 -0.46
C ARG A 577 11.81 -49.27 -0.74
N CYS A 578 11.44 -48.48 0.28
CA CYS A 578 11.07 -47.08 0.14
C CYS A 578 12.29 -46.14 0.20
N ILE A 579 13.45 -46.62 0.70
CA ILE A 579 14.64 -45.81 0.94
C ILE A 579 15.82 -46.36 0.12
N THR A 580 16.55 -45.47 -0.55
CA THR A 580 17.81 -45.81 -1.24
C THR A 580 18.97 -45.00 -0.68
N ALA A 581 20.12 -45.65 -0.49
CA ALA A 581 21.36 -45.02 -0.03
C ALA A 581 22.28 -44.78 -1.23
N GLN A 582 22.49 -43.51 -1.60
CA GLN A 582 23.47 -43.11 -2.62
C GLN A 582 24.57 -42.28 -1.97
N LYS A 583 25.81 -42.81 -1.92
CA LYS A 583 27.05 -42.13 -1.48
C LYS A 583 26.85 -41.18 -0.27
N GLU A 584 26.44 -41.74 0.87
CA GLU A 584 26.15 -41.06 2.16
C GLU A 584 24.83 -40.29 2.28
N GLN A 585 24.07 -40.11 1.20
CA GLN A 585 22.72 -39.51 1.24
C GLN A 585 21.63 -40.57 1.20
N ILE A 586 20.71 -40.48 2.15
CA ILE A 586 19.53 -41.33 2.25
C ILE A 586 18.38 -40.59 1.61
N ILE A 587 17.92 -41.10 0.47
CA ILE A 587 16.86 -40.49 -0.33
C ILE A 587 15.62 -41.39 -0.23
N LEU A 588 14.51 -40.81 0.22
CA LEU A 588 13.19 -41.43 0.15
C LEU A 588 12.79 -41.52 -1.33
N GLN A 589 12.76 -42.73 -1.86
CA GLN A 589 12.43 -42.99 -3.27
C GLN A 589 10.90 -43.01 -3.46
N GLU A 590 10.18 -43.69 -2.58
CA GLU A 590 8.73 -43.88 -2.68
C GLU A 590 8.02 -43.39 -1.41
N PRO A 591 7.14 -42.38 -1.49
CA PRO A 591 6.34 -41.93 -0.36
C PRO A 591 5.12 -42.85 -0.18
N LEU A 592 5.34 -44.07 0.32
CA LEU A 592 4.31 -45.12 0.44
C LEU A 592 3.00 -44.66 1.09
N ALA A 593 3.07 -43.79 2.10
CA ALA A 593 1.88 -43.22 2.73
C ALA A 593 1.02 -42.38 1.77
N HIS A 594 1.63 -41.63 0.84
CA HIS A 594 0.90 -40.85 -0.18
C HIS A 594 0.31 -41.75 -1.27
N LEU A 595 0.98 -42.85 -1.59
CA LEU A 595 0.44 -43.87 -2.50
C LEU A 595 -0.84 -44.50 -1.91
N LEU A 596 -0.79 -44.94 -0.65
CA LEU A 596 -1.97 -45.46 0.05
C LEU A 596 -3.08 -44.43 0.14
N SER A 597 -2.76 -43.16 0.43
CA SER A 597 -3.74 -42.06 0.45
C SER A 597 -4.42 -41.91 -0.92
N SER A 598 -3.64 -41.93 -2.01
CA SER A 598 -4.17 -41.82 -3.37
C SER A 598 -5.09 -43.00 -3.72
N ILE A 599 -4.68 -44.22 -3.36
CA ILE A 599 -5.48 -45.44 -3.55
C ILE A 599 -6.80 -45.34 -2.78
N HIS A 600 -6.74 -44.94 -1.51
CA HIS A 600 -7.92 -44.75 -0.67
C HIS A 600 -8.86 -43.69 -1.27
N CYS A 601 -8.37 -42.54 -1.69
CA CYS A 601 -9.19 -41.50 -2.32
C CYS A 601 -9.85 -42.00 -3.62
N CYS A 602 -9.13 -42.74 -4.45
CA CYS A 602 -9.68 -43.35 -5.67
C CYS A 602 -10.80 -44.36 -5.35
N LEU A 603 -10.57 -45.24 -4.37
CA LEU A 603 -11.58 -46.22 -3.91
C LEU A 603 -12.82 -45.53 -3.35
N SER A 604 -12.64 -44.52 -2.49
CA SER A 604 -13.75 -43.77 -1.89
C SER A 604 -14.57 -43.04 -2.95
N TRP A 605 -13.92 -42.44 -3.94
CA TRP A 605 -14.60 -41.77 -5.05
C TRP A 605 -15.39 -42.77 -5.92
N TYR A 606 -14.81 -43.93 -6.21
CA TYR A 606 -15.47 -44.99 -6.97
C TYR A 606 -16.70 -45.52 -6.24
N LYS A 607 -16.58 -45.86 -4.95
CA LYS A 607 -17.71 -46.31 -4.11
C LYS A 607 -18.86 -45.29 -4.09
N GLN A 608 -18.54 -44.00 -3.87
CA GLN A 608 -19.53 -42.92 -3.86
C GLN A 608 -20.19 -42.69 -5.23
N ARG A 609 -19.47 -42.91 -6.32
CA ARG A 609 -20.00 -42.75 -7.68
C ARG A 609 -20.84 -43.94 -8.11
N SER A 610 -20.41 -45.16 -7.80
CA SER A 610 -21.15 -46.40 -8.07
C SER A 610 -22.49 -46.40 -7.33
N SER A 611 -22.53 -45.98 -6.05
CA SER A 611 -23.79 -45.86 -5.30
C SER A 611 -24.78 -44.87 -5.94
N LEU A 612 -24.30 -43.74 -6.47
CA LEU A 612 -25.11 -42.74 -7.17
C LEU A 612 -25.60 -43.19 -8.56
N LEU A 613 -24.90 -44.13 -9.20
CA LEU A 613 -25.28 -44.71 -10.48
C LEU A 613 -26.29 -45.84 -10.31
N GLN A 614 -26.14 -46.67 -9.26
CA GLN A 614 -27.14 -47.65 -8.83
C GLN A 614 -28.48 -47.01 -8.47
N GLU A 615 -28.48 -45.86 -7.76
CA GLU A 615 -29.72 -45.10 -7.47
C GLU A 615 -30.42 -44.56 -8.73
N LYS A 616 -29.71 -44.44 -9.86
CA LYS A 616 -30.24 -43.92 -11.13
C LYS A 616 -30.66 -44.99 -12.13
N GLY A 617 -30.55 -46.27 -11.78
CA GLY A 617 -31.10 -47.40 -12.56
C GLY A 617 -30.49 -47.58 -13.95
N MET A 618 -29.20 -47.30 -14.13
CA MET A 618 -28.47 -47.60 -15.38
C MET A 618 -27.69 -48.92 -15.17
N ASP A 619 -28.02 -49.95 -15.95
CA ASP A 619 -27.38 -51.28 -15.85
C ASP A 619 -25.91 -51.26 -16.33
N GLU A 620 -25.04 -51.90 -15.54
CA GLU A 620 -23.57 -51.96 -15.65
C GLU A 620 -23.13 -53.31 -16.25
N ASP A 621 -23.04 -53.43 -17.59
CA ASP A 621 -22.53 -54.65 -18.25
C ASP A 621 -20.97 -54.65 -18.43
N ASP A 622 -20.25 -53.59 -18.04
CA ASP A 622 -18.80 -53.43 -18.28
C ASP A 622 -17.92 -53.48 -16.99
N ASP A 623 -18.47 -53.81 -15.81
CA ASP A 623 -17.84 -53.53 -14.49
C ASP A 623 -17.22 -54.72 -13.72
N GLU A 624 -17.31 -55.98 -14.19
CA GLU A 624 -16.84 -57.15 -13.42
C GLU A 624 -15.32 -57.11 -13.08
N GLU A 625 -14.46 -56.67 -14.01
CA GLU A 625 -13.01 -56.56 -13.77
C GLU A 625 -12.66 -55.46 -12.76
N TYR A 626 -13.40 -54.34 -12.77
CA TYR A 626 -13.20 -53.22 -11.84
C TYR A 626 -13.67 -53.57 -10.43
N MET A 627 -14.79 -54.27 -10.31
CA MET A 627 -15.31 -54.76 -9.02
C MET A 627 -14.36 -55.78 -8.38
N THR A 628 -13.75 -56.66 -9.16
CA THR A 628 -12.73 -57.61 -8.67
C THR A 628 -11.47 -56.88 -8.17
N CYS A 629 -11.00 -55.88 -8.92
CA CYS A 629 -9.85 -55.07 -8.51
C CYS A 629 -10.15 -54.27 -7.22
N GLN A 630 -11.37 -53.76 -7.05
CA GLN A 630 -11.78 -53.06 -5.83
C GLN A 630 -11.71 -54.00 -4.61
N GLN A 631 -12.29 -55.19 -4.73
CA GLN A 631 -12.30 -56.20 -3.66
C GLN A 631 -10.88 -56.60 -3.26
N GLU A 632 -9.99 -56.85 -4.22
CA GLU A 632 -8.58 -57.17 -3.92
C GLU A 632 -7.86 -56.05 -3.15
N ILE A 633 -8.12 -54.78 -3.46
CA ILE A 633 -7.49 -53.66 -2.73
C ILE A 633 -8.09 -53.51 -1.33
N ASP A 634 -9.42 -53.63 -1.19
CA ASP A 634 -10.09 -53.59 0.12
C ASP A 634 -9.57 -54.71 1.05
N GLU A 635 -9.40 -55.93 0.53
CA GLU A 635 -8.81 -57.06 1.28
C GLU A 635 -7.37 -56.78 1.74
N ILE A 636 -6.54 -56.17 0.88
CA ILE A 636 -5.17 -55.77 1.21
C ILE A 636 -5.18 -54.71 2.31
N LEU A 637 -6.03 -53.67 2.21
CA LEU A 637 -6.10 -52.60 3.20
C LEU A 637 -6.64 -53.08 4.56
N GLU A 638 -7.59 -54.02 4.57
CA GLU A 638 -8.07 -54.68 5.79
C GLU A 638 -7.01 -55.59 6.41
N SER A 639 -6.23 -56.31 5.60
CA SER A 639 -5.07 -57.08 6.06
C SER A 639 -4.00 -56.19 6.71
N ILE A 640 -3.68 -55.06 6.07
CA ILE A 640 -2.74 -54.07 6.62
C ILE A 640 -3.30 -53.51 7.95
N THR A 641 -4.58 -53.15 8.00
CA THR A 641 -5.24 -52.62 9.21
C THR A 641 -5.09 -53.60 10.38
N ARG A 642 -5.51 -54.85 10.21
CA ARG A 642 -5.48 -55.86 11.28
C ARG A 642 -4.06 -56.14 11.78
N ARG A 643 -3.08 -56.16 10.88
CA ARG A 643 -1.66 -56.39 11.25
C ARG A 643 -1.04 -55.17 11.90
N MET A 644 -1.30 -53.96 11.40
CA MET A 644 -0.81 -52.71 12.00
C MET A 644 -1.31 -52.51 13.44
N THR A 645 -2.55 -52.93 13.76
CA THR A 645 -3.08 -52.88 15.13
C THR A 645 -2.35 -53.83 16.09
N LYS A 646 -1.81 -54.94 15.57
CA LYS A 646 -1.04 -55.92 16.33
C LYS A 646 0.46 -55.60 16.40
N CYS A 647 0.96 -54.72 15.54
CA CYS A 647 2.39 -54.43 15.48
C CYS A 647 2.86 -53.60 16.67
N ASP A 648 4.00 -53.96 17.24
CA ASP A 648 4.75 -53.14 18.19
C ASP A 648 5.93 -52.43 17.51
N LEU A 649 6.42 -51.34 18.12
CA LEU A 649 7.46 -50.50 17.51
C LEU A 649 8.82 -51.20 17.35
N GLU A 650 9.02 -52.31 18.06
CA GLU A 650 10.21 -53.16 17.97
C GLU A 650 10.30 -53.87 16.60
N GLU A 651 9.17 -54.25 16.03
CA GLU A 651 9.08 -54.94 14.73
C GLU A 651 9.42 -54.01 13.55
N PHE A 652 9.36 -52.70 13.77
CA PHE A 652 9.81 -51.69 12.82
C PHE A 652 11.25 -51.22 13.06
N GLU A 653 11.92 -51.74 14.11
CA GLU A 653 13.21 -51.23 14.61
C GLU A 653 13.16 -49.73 15.00
N LEU A 654 11.99 -49.25 15.48
CA LEU A 654 11.73 -47.84 15.84
C LEU A 654 11.48 -47.64 17.34
N ASP A 655 12.02 -48.52 18.17
CA ASP A 655 11.87 -48.47 19.62
C ASP A 655 12.70 -47.32 20.25
N LYS A 656 12.69 -47.23 21.58
CA LYS A 656 13.44 -46.18 22.29
C LYS A 656 14.96 -46.29 22.09
N SER A 657 15.47 -47.47 21.69
CA SER A 657 16.88 -47.69 21.41
C SER A 657 17.35 -47.10 20.08
N ALA A 658 16.43 -46.85 19.13
CA ALA A 658 16.75 -46.27 17.82
C ALA A 658 17.32 -44.83 17.92
N ASP A 659 18.32 -44.54 17.07
CA ASP A 659 18.78 -43.18 16.81
C ASP A 659 17.86 -42.52 15.78
N PHE A 660 17.51 -41.25 16.01
CA PHE A 660 16.68 -40.41 15.13
C PHE A 660 17.41 -39.11 14.76
N SER A 661 18.73 -39.04 14.99
CA SER A 661 19.51 -37.87 14.67
C SER A 661 19.56 -37.62 13.16
N LEU A 662 19.22 -36.41 12.74
CA LEU A 662 19.30 -36.00 11.33
C LEU A 662 20.76 -35.89 10.83
N SER A 663 21.73 -36.01 11.74
CA SER A 663 23.17 -35.96 11.46
C SER A 663 23.77 -37.32 11.08
N SER A 664 23.15 -38.44 11.47
CA SER A 664 23.64 -39.78 11.15
C SER A 664 22.81 -40.38 10.00
N GLY A 665 23.45 -41.18 9.13
CA GLY A 665 22.72 -41.90 8.08
C GLY A 665 21.66 -42.83 8.70
N VAL A 666 22.02 -43.60 9.73
CA VAL A 666 21.07 -44.49 10.41
C VAL A 666 19.91 -43.71 11.05
N GLY A 667 20.19 -42.57 11.67
CA GLY A 667 19.18 -41.71 12.27
C GLY A 667 18.24 -41.08 11.25
N MET A 668 18.75 -40.65 10.09
CA MET A 668 17.94 -40.17 8.97
C MET A 668 17.08 -41.29 8.37
N LYS A 669 17.58 -42.53 8.28
CA LYS A 669 16.81 -43.71 7.85
C LYS A 669 15.62 -43.96 8.77
N ASN A 670 15.89 -44.06 10.08
CA ASN A 670 14.88 -44.34 11.10
C ASN A 670 13.85 -43.20 11.21
N TYR A 671 14.30 -41.95 11.07
CA TYR A 671 13.40 -40.79 11.01
C TYR A 671 12.43 -40.87 9.81
N ASN A 672 12.93 -41.21 8.62
CA ASN A 672 12.07 -41.40 7.44
C ASN A 672 11.09 -42.57 7.62
N TYR A 673 11.52 -43.68 8.23
CA TYR A 673 10.63 -44.78 8.58
C TYR A 673 9.53 -44.36 9.56
N ALA A 674 9.87 -43.63 10.63
CA ALA A 674 8.88 -43.14 11.59
C ALA A 674 7.84 -42.24 10.90
N VAL A 675 8.27 -41.32 10.02
CA VAL A 675 7.35 -40.45 9.26
C VAL A 675 6.46 -41.25 8.30
N LEU A 676 7.00 -42.29 7.64
CA LEU A 676 6.22 -43.17 6.77
C LEU A 676 5.16 -43.96 7.56
N VAL A 677 5.54 -44.58 8.69
CA VAL A 677 4.62 -45.35 9.54
C VAL A 677 3.53 -44.44 10.09
N MET A 678 3.88 -43.25 10.58
CA MET A 678 2.89 -42.26 11.02
C MET A 678 1.91 -41.87 9.91
N GLY A 679 2.40 -41.65 8.69
CA GLY A 679 1.55 -41.37 7.53
C GLY A 679 0.65 -42.54 7.12
N ILE A 680 1.16 -43.78 7.21
CA ILE A 680 0.37 -45.00 6.97
C ILE A 680 -0.74 -45.12 8.02
N CYS A 681 -0.44 -44.90 9.30
CA CYS A 681 -1.45 -44.90 10.36
C CYS A 681 -2.55 -43.85 10.09
N GLU A 682 -2.19 -42.63 9.67
CA GLU A 682 -3.16 -41.59 9.33
C GLU A 682 -4.08 -42.01 8.17
N VAL A 683 -3.53 -42.55 7.09
CA VAL A 683 -4.33 -43.02 5.94
C VAL A 683 -5.26 -44.17 6.33
N LEU A 684 -4.79 -45.10 7.16
CA LEU A 684 -5.62 -46.21 7.63
C LEU A 684 -6.73 -45.73 8.59
N ILE A 685 -6.51 -44.66 9.36
CA ILE A 685 -7.57 -44.03 10.17
C ILE A 685 -8.68 -43.49 9.25
N GLU A 686 -8.32 -42.76 8.19
CA GLU A 686 -9.30 -42.21 7.22
C GLU A 686 -10.04 -43.32 6.45
N TYR A 687 -9.32 -44.38 6.03
CA TYR A 687 -9.89 -45.55 5.35
C TYR A 687 -10.87 -46.33 6.24
N ASN A 688 -10.45 -46.68 7.47
CA ASN A 688 -11.30 -47.45 8.39
C ASN A 688 -12.54 -46.67 8.79
N TYR A 689 -12.44 -45.35 8.94
CA TYR A 689 -13.60 -44.51 9.19
C TYR A 689 -14.57 -44.51 8.00
N SER A 690 -14.05 -44.34 6.77
CA SER A 690 -14.86 -44.31 5.55
C SER A 690 -15.56 -45.64 5.24
N THR A 691 -15.01 -46.76 5.72
CA THR A 691 -15.61 -48.10 5.57
C THR A 691 -16.33 -48.59 6.84
N ALA A 692 -16.41 -47.76 7.88
CA ALA A 692 -16.85 -48.19 9.20
C ALA A 692 -18.32 -48.59 9.26
N ASP A 693 -19.18 -47.96 8.46
CA ASP A 693 -20.65 -48.03 8.56
C ASP A 693 -21.15 -47.99 10.02
N PHE A 694 -20.48 -47.17 10.85
CA PHE A 694 -20.72 -47.05 12.29
C PHE A 694 -20.55 -48.34 13.13
N SER A 695 -19.76 -49.31 12.67
CA SER A 695 -19.46 -50.55 13.40
C SER A 695 -18.43 -50.35 14.53
N LYS A 696 -18.75 -50.84 15.73
CA LYS A 696 -17.89 -50.71 16.92
C LYS A 696 -16.48 -51.31 16.72
N SER A 697 -16.37 -52.45 16.04
CA SER A 697 -15.09 -53.13 15.79
C SER A 697 -14.10 -52.26 15.02
N LYS A 698 -14.56 -51.59 13.94
CA LYS A 698 -13.69 -50.74 13.13
C LYS A 698 -13.24 -49.48 13.88
N PHE A 699 -14.06 -48.95 14.80
CA PHE A 699 -13.66 -47.85 15.68
C PHE A 699 -12.63 -48.29 16.75
N GLU A 700 -12.68 -49.53 17.22
CA GLU A 700 -11.63 -50.11 18.07
C GLU A 700 -10.32 -50.28 17.29
N ASP A 701 -10.39 -50.68 16.01
CA ASP A 701 -9.23 -50.73 15.11
C ASP A 701 -8.63 -49.34 14.86
N ILE A 702 -9.45 -48.30 14.64
CA ILE A 702 -9.00 -46.89 14.54
C ILE A 702 -8.24 -46.48 15.81
N LEU A 703 -8.77 -46.82 16.99
CA LEU A 703 -8.11 -46.53 18.26
C LEU A 703 -6.79 -47.30 18.41
N GLY A 704 -6.75 -48.56 17.94
CA GLY A 704 -5.55 -49.39 17.89
C GLY A 704 -4.46 -48.78 17.02
N ILE A 705 -4.79 -48.36 15.81
CA ILE A 705 -3.88 -47.67 14.88
C ILE A 705 -3.41 -46.33 15.49
N PHE A 706 -4.31 -45.58 16.12
CA PHE A 706 -3.95 -44.33 16.78
C PHE A 706 -2.96 -44.53 17.94
N LYS A 707 -3.07 -45.62 18.71
CA LYS A 707 -2.08 -45.93 19.77
C LYS A 707 -0.68 -46.12 19.18
N CYS A 708 -0.56 -46.79 18.03
CA CYS A 708 0.71 -46.94 17.33
C CYS A 708 1.27 -45.58 16.89
N TYR A 709 0.43 -44.73 16.29
CA TYR A 709 0.79 -43.35 15.94
C TYR A 709 1.25 -42.52 17.16
N SER A 710 0.49 -42.55 18.25
CA SER A 710 0.77 -41.76 19.46
C SER A 710 2.09 -42.17 20.12
N LYS A 711 2.36 -43.49 20.21
CA LYS A 711 3.65 -44.01 20.73
C LYS A 711 4.85 -43.48 19.92
N LEU A 712 4.76 -43.44 18.59
CA LEU A 712 5.81 -42.91 17.71
C LEU A 712 6.01 -41.41 17.86
N VAL A 713 4.92 -40.65 17.94
CA VAL A 713 4.96 -39.19 18.16
C VAL A 713 5.68 -38.87 19.47
N ASP A 714 5.39 -39.61 20.54
CA ASP A 714 6.01 -39.38 21.85
C ASP A 714 7.52 -39.70 21.83
N ILE A 715 7.95 -40.75 21.14
CA ILE A 715 9.38 -41.08 20.96
C ILE A 715 10.12 -39.95 20.23
N LEU A 716 9.54 -39.41 19.15
CA LEU A 716 10.15 -38.30 18.40
C LEU A 716 10.22 -37.00 19.22
N LYS A 717 9.20 -36.71 20.03
CA LYS A 717 9.19 -35.56 20.95
C LYS A 717 10.25 -35.71 22.05
N ASP A 718 10.36 -36.88 22.66
CA ASP A 718 11.32 -37.14 23.75
C ASP A 718 12.78 -37.06 23.27
N LYS A 719 13.07 -37.49 22.04
CA LYS A 719 14.42 -37.46 21.46
C LYS A 719 14.81 -36.07 20.97
N SER A 720 13.86 -35.29 20.43
CA SER A 720 14.10 -33.91 20.00
C SER A 720 14.34 -32.95 21.18
N ALA A 721 13.71 -33.18 22.34
CA ALA A 721 13.90 -32.36 23.55
C ALA A 721 15.31 -32.48 24.18
N LYS A 722 16.06 -33.54 23.89
CA LYS A 722 17.41 -33.78 24.46
C LYS A 722 18.56 -33.25 23.59
N GLY A 723 18.30 -32.83 22.35
CA GLY A 723 19.30 -32.26 21.44
C GLY A 723 19.19 -30.74 21.36
N LYS A 724 20.13 -30.00 21.99
CA LYS A 724 20.30 -28.56 21.73
C LYS A 724 20.90 -28.32 20.34
N SER A 725 20.10 -28.49 19.29
CA SER A 725 20.39 -27.92 17.97
C SER A 725 19.11 -27.29 17.44
N ALA A 726 19.05 -25.97 17.52
CA ALA A 726 17.99 -25.14 16.98
C ALA A 726 18.05 -25.11 15.44
N GLY A 727 17.58 -26.19 14.81
CA GLY A 727 17.02 -26.15 13.46
C GLY A 727 15.51 -26.31 13.62
N SER A 728 14.71 -25.38 13.08
CA SER A 728 13.26 -25.43 13.18
C SER A 728 12.74 -26.82 12.79
N GLY A 729 12.33 -27.62 13.77
CA GLY A 729 11.65 -28.88 13.52
C GLY A 729 10.39 -28.54 12.73
N LYS A 730 10.41 -28.79 11.41
CA LYS A 730 9.19 -28.74 10.62
C LYS A 730 8.26 -29.77 11.27
N ALA A 731 7.18 -29.31 11.89
CA ALA A 731 6.13 -30.21 12.36
C ALA A 731 5.80 -31.18 11.21
N TYR A 732 5.81 -32.48 11.49
CA TYR A 732 5.42 -33.50 10.52
C TYR A 732 4.02 -33.14 10.01
N ARG A 733 3.83 -33.13 8.69
CA ARG A 733 2.58 -32.70 8.07
C ARG A 733 1.60 -33.86 8.03
N SER A 734 0.39 -33.63 8.53
CA SER A 734 -0.66 -34.65 8.49
C SER A 734 -1.14 -34.87 7.05
N LEU A 735 -1.36 -36.14 6.69
CA LEU A 735 -1.87 -36.61 5.40
C LEU A 735 -3.40 -36.66 5.36
N LEU A 736 -4.06 -36.54 6.52
CA LEU A 736 -5.52 -36.57 6.59
C LEU A 736 -6.13 -35.47 5.71
N SER A 737 -7.17 -35.80 4.96
CA SER A 737 -7.82 -34.82 4.10
C SER A 737 -8.59 -33.76 4.92
N MET A 738 -8.64 -32.53 4.43
CA MET A 738 -9.41 -31.46 5.09
C MET A 738 -10.91 -31.80 5.17
N GLY A 739 -11.42 -32.46 4.13
CA GLY A 739 -12.80 -32.97 4.11
C GLY A 739 -13.06 -34.00 5.21
N PHE A 740 -12.16 -34.97 5.37
CA PHE A 740 -12.26 -35.96 6.45
C PHE A 740 -12.17 -35.31 7.83
N VAL A 741 -11.23 -34.38 8.06
CA VAL A 741 -11.13 -33.68 9.35
C VAL A 741 -12.43 -32.95 9.70
N SER A 742 -13.08 -32.33 8.72
CA SER A 742 -14.40 -31.71 8.89
C SER A 742 -15.44 -32.75 9.33
N THR A 743 -15.56 -33.86 8.59
CA THR A 743 -16.52 -34.93 8.90
C THR A 743 -16.26 -35.59 10.26
N LEU A 744 -14.99 -35.85 10.58
CA LEU A 744 -14.57 -36.46 11.85
C LEU A 744 -14.93 -35.57 13.04
N LEU A 745 -14.63 -34.27 12.96
CA LEU A 745 -14.99 -33.33 14.04
C LEU A 745 -16.51 -33.23 14.20
N THR A 746 -17.26 -33.16 13.10
CA THR A 746 -18.73 -33.16 13.14
C THR A 746 -19.28 -34.41 13.83
N ALA A 747 -18.77 -35.59 13.48
CA ALA A 747 -19.19 -36.84 14.12
C ALA A 747 -18.80 -36.91 15.60
N LEU A 748 -17.58 -36.50 15.96
CA LEU A 748 -17.12 -36.55 17.35
C LEU A 748 -17.93 -35.64 18.27
N PHE A 749 -18.30 -34.44 17.83
CA PHE A 749 -18.92 -33.44 18.71
C PHE A 749 -20.43 -33.28 18.51
N ARG A 750 -20.95 -33.31 17.28
CA ARG A 750 -22.36 -32.96 16.99
C ARG A 750 -23.27 -34.14 16.71
N ASP A 751 -22.75 -35.26 16.25
CA ASP A 751 -23.59 -36.43 15.94
C ASP A 751 -24.06 -37.14 17.22
N SER A 752 -25.32 -36.94 17.57
CA SER A 752 -25.98 -37.60 18.71
C SER A 752 -27.00 -38.66 18.29
N THR A 753 -26.84 -39.23 17.08
CA THR A 753 -27.74 -40.29 16.58
C THR A 753 -27.54 -41.57 17.37
N LYS A 754 -28.62 -42.16 17.87
CA LYS A 754 -28.59 -43.36 18.77
C LYS A 754 -27.78 -44.53 18.21
N VAL A 755 -27.81 -44.75 16.89
CA VAL A 755 -27.07 -45.84 16.21
C VAL A 755 -25.56 -45.58 16.19
N HIS A 756 -25.16 -44.31 16.10
CA HIS A 756 -23.76 -43.92 16.01
C HIS A 756 -23.12 -43.72 17.40
N GLU A 757 -23.92 -43.56 18.46
CA GLU A 757 -23.45 -43.27 19.80
C GLU A 757 -22.61 -44.39 20.41
N GLU A 758 -22.99 -45.66 20.20
CA GLU A 758 -22.25 -46.82 20.73
C GLU A 758 -20.86 -46.97 20.10
N SER A 759 -20.73 -46.67 18.81
CA SER A 759 -19.46 -46.77 18.07
C SER A 759 -18.59 -45.53 18.24
N LEU A 760 -19.18 -44.33 18.18
CA LEU A 760 -18.48 -43.07 18.48
C LEU A 760 -18.06 -42.97 19.95
N GLY A 761 -18.79 -43.64 20.87
CA GLY A 761 -18.44 -43.76 22.28
C GLY A 761 -17.03 -44.32 22.50
N VAL A 762 -16.56 -45.22 21.61
CA VAL A 762 -15.19 -45.76 21.65
C VAL A 762 -14.16 -44.64 21.46
N LEU A 763 -14.36 -43.76 20.48
CA LEU A 763 -13.45 -42.63 20.23
C LEU A 763 -13.59 -41.53 21.28
N ARG A 764 -14.83 -41.20 21.68
CA ARG A 764 -15.12 -40.17 22.71
C ARG A 764 -14.54 -40.52 24.08
N SER A 765 -14.40 -41.81 24.39
CA SER A 765 -13.76 -42.26 25.63
C SER A 765 -12.26 -41.95 25.69
N SER A 766 -11.60 -41.75 24.54
CA SER A 766 -10.18 -41.42 24.45
C SER A 766 -9.98 -39.91 24.29
N LEU A 767 -9.65 -39.23 25.40
CA LEU A 767 -9.34 -37.80 25.40
C LEU A 767 -8.15 -37.47 24.48
N ASP A 768 -7.16 -38.36 24.36
CA ASP A 768 -5.98 -38.14 23.52
C ASP A 768 -6.32 -38.19 22.03
N PHE A 769 -7.25 -39.05 21.61
CA PHE A 769 -7.73 -39.09 20.23
C PHE A 769 -8.52 -37.82 19.89
N MET A 770 -9.38 -37.35 20.80
CA MET A 770 -10.11 -36.10 20.60
C MET A 770 -9.16 -34.89 20.50
N ARG A 771 -8.14 -34.80 21.37
CA ARG A 771 -7.09 -33.77 21.28
C ARG A 771 -6.33 -33.86 19.96
N TYR A 772 -6.03 -35.07 19.49
CA TYR A 772 -5.36 -35.31 18.23
C TYR A 772 -6.18 -34.77 17.04
N ALA A 773 -7.47 -35.09 16.96
CA ALA A 773 -8.35 -34.62 15.89
C ALA A 773 -8.41 -33.08 15.80
N VAL A 774 -8.56 -32.39 16.96
CA VAL A 774 -8.58 -30.92 16.99
C VAL A 774 -7.21 -30.32 16.65
N ASN A 775 -6.10 -30.93 17.08
CA ASN A 775 -4.75 -30.45 16.73
C ASN A 775 -4.46 -30.56 15.23
N ILE A 776 -4.97 -31.58 14.54
CA ILE A 776 -4.83 -31.71 13.08
C ILE A 776 -5.61 -30.60 12.39
N ALA A 777 -6.85 -30.33 12.83
CA ALA A 777 -7.63 -29.22 12.29
C ALA A 777 -6.88 -27.90 12.46
N LEU A 778 -6.35 -27.62 13.66
CA LEU A 778 -5.52 -26.44 13.91
C LEU A 778 -4.30 -26.37 12.98
N GLN A 779 -3.57 -27.48 12.79
CA GLN A 779 -2.41 -27.55 11.91
C GLN A 779 -2.78 -27.28 10.44
N LYS A 780 -3.89 -27.83 9.96
CA LYS A 780 -4.37 -27.62 8.58
C LYS A 780 -4.88 -26.20 8.35
N ILE A 781 -5.56 -25.60 9.33
CA ILE A 781 -5.98 -24.20 9.28
C ILE A 781 -4.76 -23.27 9.29
N GLN A 782 -3.75 -23.56 10.13
CA GLN A 782 -2.50 -22.81 10.14
C GLN A 782 -1.76 -22.93 8.79
N GLN A 783 -1.75 -24.12 8.19
CA GLN A 783 -1.21 -24.32 6.85
C GLN A 783 -1.96 -23.51 5.79
N LEU A 784 -3.30 -23.49 5.84
CA LEU A 784 -4.14 -22.70 4.94
C LEU A 784 -3.85 -21.20 5.10
N LYS A 785 -3.68 -20.71 6.33
CA LYS A 785 -3.28 -19.33 6.61
C LYS A 785 -1.93 -18.98 5.99
N ASP A 786 -0.92 -19.83 6.17
CA ASP A 786 0.46 -19.57 5.77
C ASP A 786 0.70 -19.73 4.26
N THR A 787 0.02 -20.69 3.62
CA THR A 787 0.29 -21.05 2.21
C THR A 787 -0.88 -20.83 1.26
N GLY A 788 -2.09 -20.59 1.77
CA GLY A 788 -3.32 -20.48 0.96
C GLY A 788 -3.82 -21.82 0.39
N VAL A 789 -3.15 -22.93 0.69
CA VAL A 789 -3.52 -24.29 0.24
C VAL A 789 -3.30 -25.28 1.38
N THR A 790 -3.97 -26.43 1.33
CA THR A 790 -3.78 -27.52 2.30
C THR A 790 -3.23 -28.77 1.61
N ASP A 791 -2.57 -29.63 2.37
CA ASP A 791 -2.15 -30.95 1.88
C ASP A 791 -3.36 -31.91 1.86
N GLY A 792 -3.47 -32.72 0.80
CA GLY A 792 -4.54 -33.69 0.60
C GLY A 792 -5.42 -33.41 -0.63
N PRO A 793 -6.41 -34.28 -0.91
CA PRO A 793 -7.35 -34.08 -2.00
C PRO A 793 -8.12 -32.76 -1.82
N ASP A 794 -8.41 -32.07 -2.92
CA ASP A 794 -9.10 -30.77 -2.96
C ASP A 794 -8.45 -29.59 -2.22
N GLY A 795 -7.25 -29.74 -1.65
CA GLY A 795 -6.58 -28.68 -0.90
C GLY A 795 -6.19 -27.44 -1.71
N GLN A 796 -6.24 -27.52 -3.04
CA GLN A 796 -6.07 -26.37 -3.95
C GLN A 796 -7.40 -25.72 -4.36
N ASN A 797 -8.54 -26.31 -4.02
CA ASN A 797 -9.86 -25.81 -4.40
C ASN A 797 -10.38 -24.83 -3.34
N SER A 798 -10.31 -23.54 -3.65
CA SER A 798 -10.69 -22.46 -2.73
C SER A 798 -12.14 -22.57 -2.22
N ASP A 799 -13.08 -23.02 -3.06
CA ASP A 799 -14.50 -23.12 -2.69
C ASP A 799 -14.77 -24.29 -1.73
N ARG A 800 -14.18 -25.46 -2.00
CA ARG A 800 -14.29 -26.62 -1.10
C ARG A 800 -13.60 -26.36 0.24
N MET A 801 -12.44 -25.71 0.23
CA MET A 801 -11.75 -25.33 1.46
C MET A 801 -12.55 -24.32 2.28
N PHE A 802 -13.18 -23.34 1.63
CA PHE A 802 -14.09 -22.44 2.31
C PHE A 802 -15.24 -23.19 3.00
N HIS A 803 -15.89 -24.14 2.32
CA HIS A 803 -16.96 -24.95 2.91
C HIS A 803 -16.48 -25.78 4.11
N CYS A 804 -15.34 -26.47 3.98
CA CYS A 804 -14.77 -27.23 5.11
C CYS A 804 -14.43 -26.33 6.30
N VAL A 805 -13.94 -25.12 6.06
CA VAL A 805 -13.66 -24.14 7.13
C VAL A 805 -14.96 -23.70 7.81
N CYS A 806 -16.04 -23.43 7.07
CA CYS A 806 -17.35 -23.10 7.65
C CYS A 806 -17.84 -24.22 8.59
N GLU A 807 -17.84 -25.47 8.13
CA GLU A 807 -18.28 -26.62 8.92
C GLU A 807 -17.43 -26.81 10.18
N ILE A 808 -16.11 -26.77 10.06
CA ILE A 808 -15.21 -26.89 11.22
C ILE A 808 -15.45 -25.76 12.21
N THR A 809 -15.66 -24.53 11.74
CA THR A 809 -15.98 -23.40 12.62
C THR A 809 -17.24 -23.66 13.42
N ARG A 810 -18.32 -24.09 12.74
CA ARG A 810 -19.63 -24.39 13.34
C ARG A 810 -19.51 -25.46 14.43
N VAL A 811 -18.74 -26.51 14.16
CA VAL A 811 -18.50 -27.62 15.12
C VAL A 811 -17.70 -27.15 16.33
N LEU A 812 -16.57 -26.45 16.10
CA LEU A 812 -15.69 -25.99 17.17
C LEU A 812 -16.36 -24.95 18.06
N MET A 813 -17.16 -24.07 17.45
CA MET A 813 -17.95 -23.06 18.14
C MET A 813 -19.02 -23.71 19.03
N TRP A 814 -19.77 -24.68 18.50
CA TRP A 814 -20.72 -25.46 19.29
C TRP A 814 -20.03 -26.15 20.49
N ARG A 815 -18.90 -26.84 20.25
CA ARG A 815 -18.15 -27.52 21.32
C ARG A 815 -17.74 -26.56 22.43
N TYR A 816 -17.20 -25.39 22.07
CA TYR A 816 -16.78 -24.38 23.04
C TYR A 816 -17.95 -23.84 23.87
N THR A 817 -19.13 -23.69 23.26
CA THR A 817 -20.30 -23.09 23.93
C THR A 817 -21.12 -24.08 24.74
N SER A 818 -21.16 -25.34 24.34
CA SER A 818 -21.98 -26.37 24.96
C SER A 818 -21.31 -27.04 26.17
N ILE A 819 -19.97 -27.04 26.23
CA ILE A 819 -19.21 -27.72 27.28
C ILE A 819 -18.22 -26.71 27.92
N PRO A 820 -18.50 -26.24 29.15
CA PRO A 820 -17.62 -25.30 29.84
C PRO A 820 -16.23 -25.90 30.11
N CYS A 821 -15.17 -25.10 29.97
CA CYS A 821 -13.79 -25.50 30.28
C CYS A 821 -13.63 -26.11 31.68
N ALA A 822 -14.37 -25.60 32.67
CA ALA A 822 -14.36 -26.09 34.05
C ALA A 822 -14.82 -27.56 34.21
N ALA A 823 -15.65 -28.07 33.29
CA ALA A 823 -16.08 -29.46 33.30
C ALA A 823 -14.95 -30.44 32.93
N GLU A 824 -13.93 -29.98 32.20
CA GLU A 824 -12.80 -30.80 31.73
C GLU A 824 -11.65 -30.87 32.75
N GLU A 825 -11.52 -29.90 33.67
CA GLU A 825 -10.43 -29.83 34.66
C GLU A 825 -10.58 -30.79 35.86
N THR A 826 -11.72 -31.49 35.97
CA THR A 826 -11.94 -32.51 37.02
C THR A 826 -11.19 -33.83 36.76
N GLY A 827 -10.62 -34.01 35.57
CA GLY A 827 -9.72 -35.12 35.23
C GLY A 827 -8.26 -34.78 35.52
N LYS A 828 -7.52 -35.74 36.08
CA LYS A 828 -6.09 -35.66 36.47
C LYS A 828 -5.24 -34.76 35.56
N LYS A 829 -4.30 -34.00 36.18
CA LYS A 829 -3.26 -33.16 35.54
C LYS A 829 -2.43 -33.93 34.49
N ASP A 830 -3.01 -34.21 33.33
CA ASP A 830 -2.30 -34.70 32.16
C ASP A 830 -1.66 -33.54 31.43
N LYS A 831 -0.45 -33.76 30.93
CA LYS A 831 0.46 -32.75 30.38
C LYS A 831 0.01 -32.11 29.04
N GLY A 832 -1.27 -32.19 28.69
CA GLY A 832 -1.84 -31.72 27.42
C GLY A 832 -2.62 -30.41 27.53
N LYS A 833 -2.74 -29.66 26.41
CA LYS A 833 -3.67 -28.51 26.32
C LYS A 833 -5.13 -29.02 26.42
N ASN A 834 -5.99 -28.24 27.05
CA ASN A 834 -7.41 -28.56 27.15
C ASN A 834 -8.09 -28.50 25.75
N ILE A 835 -9.11 -29.34 25.50
CA ILE A 835 -9.77 -29.44 24.19
C ILE A 835 -10.48 -28.12 23.88
N SER A 836 -11.21 -27.56 24.84
CA SER A 836 -11.92 -26.27 24.67
C SER A 836 -10.96 -25.12 24.32
N LEU A 837 -9.74 -25.12 24.89
CA LEU A 837 -8.70 -24.15 24.56
C LEU A 837 -8.14 -24.35 23.15
N LEU A 838 -7.97 -25.60 22.70
CA LEU A 838 -7.58 -25.92 21.32
C LEU A 838 -8.66 -25.51 20.31
N CYS A 839 -9.95 -25.68 20.64
CA CYS A 839 -11.06 -25.20 19.82
C CYS A 839 -10.99 -23.68 19.66
N LEU A 840 -10.78 -22.94 20.76
CA LEU A 840 -10.67 -21.48 20.72
C LEU A 840 -9.43 -21.00 19.95
N GLU A 841 -8.28 -21.65 20.13
CA GLU A 841 -7.06 -21.39 19.35
C GLU A 841 -7.30 -21.61 17.84
N SER A 842 -8.03 -22.68 17.49
CA SER A 842 -8.43 -22.96 16.12
C SER A 842 -9.38 -21.91 15.55
N LEU A 843 -10.38 -21.47 16.33
CA LEU A 843 -11.31 -20.42 15.94
C LEU A 843 -10.59 -19.09 15.67
N VAL A 844 -9.61 -18.72 16.50
CA VAL A 844 -8.77 -17.53 16.25
C VAL A 844 -8.08 -17.64 14.88
N GLN A 845 -7.44 -18.77 14.59
CA GLN A 845 -6.75 -18.97 13.30
C GLN A 845 -7.74 -18.97 12.13
N ILE A 846 -8.93 -19.54 12.30
CA ILE A 846 -10.01 -19.52 11.29
C ILE A 846 -10.42 -18.09 10.97
N PHE A 847 -10.80 -17.29 11.98
CA PHE A 847 -11.26 -15.92 11.76
C PHE A 847 -10.16 -15.06 11.09
N GLN A 848 -8.90 -15.26 11.49
CA GLN A 848 -7.76 -14.61 10.84
C GLN A 848 -7.57 -15.08 9.39
N THR A 849 -7.74 -16.37 9.09
CA THR A 849 -7.64 -16.94 7.74
C THR A 849 -8.74 -16.39 6.83
N ILE A 850 -9.97 -16.25 7.34
CA ILE A 850 -11.10 -15.70 6.61
C ILE A 850 -10.87 -14.22 6.30
N GLN A 851 -10.38 -13.46 7.28
CA GLN A 851 -10.00 -12.06 7.05
C GLN A 851 -8.89 -11.92 6.01
N LEU A 852 -7.93 -12.86 5.98
CA LEU A 852 -6.76 -12.78 5.11
C LEU A 852 -7.04 -13.25 3.67
N HIS A 853 -7.73 -14.38 3.49
CA HIS A 853 -7.88 -15.03 2.18
C HIS A 853 -9.31 -14.94 1.62
N TYR A 854 -10.33 -14.81 2.48
CA TYR A 854 -11.74 -14.93 2.10
C TYR A 854 -12.57 -13.68 2.44
N GLN A 855 -11.95 -12.50 2.50
CA GLN A 855 -12.61 -11.22 2.80
C GLN A 855 -13.92 -10.97 2.00
N PRO A 856 -14.00 -11.21 0.67
CA PRO A 856 -15.26 -10.99 -0.06
C PRO A 856 -16.36 -12.01 0.25
N LYS A 857 -16.03 -13.14 0.89
CA LYS A 857 -16.98 -14.19 1.27
C LYS A 857 -17.38 -14.15 2.74
N ILE A 858 -17.06 -13.07 3.46
CA ILE A 858 -17.42 -12.92 4.89
C ILE A 858 -18.95 -13.04 5.10
N SER A 859 -19.76 -12.48 4.22
CA SER A 859 -21.23 -12.59 4.30
C SER A 859 -21.71 -14.04 4.22
N GLN A 860 -21.14 -14.81 3.29
CA GLN A 860 -21.44 -16.25 3.13
C GLN A 860 -20.94 -17.07 4.32
N PHE A 861 -19.79 -16.71 4.89
CA PHE A 861 -19.24 -17.37 6.07
C PHE A 861 -20.13 -17.17 7.29
N LEU A 862 -20.54 -15.92 7.57
CA LEU A 862 -21.42 -15.62 8.69
C LEU A 862 -22.79 -16.29 8.53
N ALA A 863 -23.31 -16.39 7.30
CA ALA A 863 -24.55 -17.11 7.03
C ALA A 863 -24.46 -18.60 7.35
N ALA A 864 -23.32 -19.24 7.07
CA ALA A 864 -23.11 -20.67 7.31
C ALA A 864 -22.95 -21.03 8.81
N LEU A 865 -22.81 -20.05 9.70
CA LEU A 865 -22.67 -20.27 11.15
C LEU A 865 -24.02 -20.32 11.89
N ASP A 866 -25.10 -19.80 11.30
CA ASP A 866 -26.43 -19.83 11.90
C ASP A 866 -27.15 -21.13 11.57
N GLU A 867 -27.70 -21.81 12.58
CA GLU A 867 -28.46 -23.06 12.40
C GLU A 867 -29.95 -22.84 12.14
N GLU A 868 -30.48 -21.64 12.39
CA GLU A 868 -31.93 -21.45 12.55
C GLU A 868 -32.68 -20.93 11.29
N ASP A 869 -32.01 -20.41 10.26
CA ASP A 869 -32.70 -19.76 9.13
C ASP A 869 -32.23 -20.25 7.74
N GLU A 870 -32.60 -21.48 7.37
CA GLU A 870 -32.63 -21.89 5.95
C GLU A 870 -33.79 -21.22 5.16
N ARG A 871 -34.64 -20.38 5.79
CA ARG A 871 -35.90 -19.90 5.20
C ARG A 871 -35.99 -18.43 4.82
N GLU A 872 -35.00 -17.59 5.10
CA GLU A 872 -35.01 -16.21 4.59
C GLU A 872 -33.72 -15.88 3.83
N ALA A 873 -33.73 -16.17 2.53
CA ALA A 873 -32.79 -15.59 1.56
C ALA A 873 -33.12 -14.09 1.30
N GLY A 874 -33.32 -13.33 2.37
CA GLY A 874 -33.27 -11.87 2.35
C GLY A 874 -31.82 -11.38 2.48
N ASP A 875 -31.57 -10.09 2.21
CA ASP A 875 -30.26 -9.47 2.41
C ASP A 875 -29.74 -9.75 3.82
N ILE A 876 -28.77 -10.66 3.93
CA ILE A 876 -28.16 -11.05 5.21
C ILE A 876 -27.50 -9.80 5.80
N ASN A 877 -28.05 -9.28 6.90
CA ASN A 877 -27.46 -8.15 7.60
C ASN A 877 -26.18 -8.61 8.32
N VAL A 878 -25.04 -8.51 7.61
CA VAL A 878 -23.68 -8.83 8.09
C VAL A 878 -23.39 -8.23 9.46
N LEU A 879 -23.96 -7.05 9.74
CA LEU A 879 -23.77 -6.31 10.98
C LEU A 879 -24.47 -6.98 12.18
N GLU A 880 -25.70 -7.47 11.99
CA GLU A 880 -26.46 -8.16 13.04
C GLU A 880 -25.83 -9.50 13.40
N LYS A 881 -25.46 -10.30 12.39
CA LYS A 881 -24.80 -11.60 12.60
C LYS A 881 -23.44 -11.44 13.27
N SER A 882 -22.63 -10.47 12.84
CA SER A 882 -21.36 -10.14 13.49
C SER A 882 -21.56 -9.74 14.96
N THR A 883 -22.64 -9.02 15.26
CA THR A 883 -22.96 -8.58 16.63
C THR A 883 -23.41 -9.74 17.50
N SER A 884 -24.17 -10.69 16.98
CA SER A 884 -24.56 -11.91 17.69
C SER A 884 -23.32 -12.72 18.12
N LEU A 885 -22.39 -12.96 17.18
CA LEU A 885 -21.13 -13.65 17.45
C LEU A 885 -20.28 -12.91 18.49
N ILE A 886 -20.14 -11.59 18.35
CA ILE A 886 -19.41 -10.76 19.32
C ILE A 886 -20.04 -10.87 20.70
N THR A 887 -21.37 -10.77 20.80
CA THR A 887 -22.11 -10.85 22.07
C THR A 887 -21.90 -12.20 22.75
N GLN A 888 -21.82 -13.28 21.98
CA GLN A 888 -21.55 -14.61 22.53
C GLN A 888 -20.16 -14.72 23.16
N PHE A 889 -19.11 -14.27 22.46
CA PHE A 889 -17.75 -14.27 23.02
C PHE A 889 -17.56 -13.25 24.16
N GLN A 890 -18.27 -12.11 24.12
CA GLN A 890 -18.34 -11.16 25.23
C GLN A 890 -18.94 -11.79 26.49
N ARG A 891 -20.01 -12.57 26.36
CA ARG A 891 -20.63 -13.32 27.48
C ARG A 891 -19.66 -14.35 28.04
N SER A 892 -19.01 -15.14 27.20
CA SER A 892 -17.99 -16.11 27.64
C SER A 892 -16.84 -15.44 28.39
N LEU A 893 -16.33 -14.31 27.89
CA LEU A 893 -15.29 -13.57 28.60
C LEU A 893 -15.79 -12.99 29.93
N THR A 894 -16.99 -12.41 29.94
CA THR A 894 -17.58 -11.85 31.18
C THR A 894 -17.76 -12.93 32.24
N ASN A 895 -18.19 -14.14 31.84
CA ASN A 895 -18.31 -15.28 32.74
C ASN A 895 -16.95 -15.67 33.35
N GLN A 896 -15.89 -15.76 32.54
CA GLN A 896 -14.52 -16.03 32.98
C GLN A 896 -13.93 -14.95 33.89
N LEU A 897 -14.34 -13.69 33.72
CA LEU A 897 -13.92 -12.59 34.58
C LEU A 897 -14.72 -12.52 35.89
N SER A 898 -15.92 -13.12 35.93
CA SER A 898 -16.78 -13.17 37.11
C SER A 898 -16.56 -14.38 38.01
N SER A 899 -15.92 -15.45 37.50
CA SER A 899 -15.43 -16.56 38.31
C SER A 899 -14.28 -16.09 39.22
N GLY A 900 -14.18 -16.63 40.43
CA GLY A 900 -13.15 -16.23 41.40
C GLY A 900 -11.72 -16.40 40.88
N GLU A 901 -10.74 -15.72 41.50
CA GLU A 901 -9.32 -15.71 41.07
C GLU A 901 -8.72 -17.12 40.91
N ASP A 902 -9.17 -18.09 41.69
CA ASP A 902 -8.69 -19.49 41.65
C ASP A 902 -9.14 -20.27 40.39
N GLU A 903 -10.17 -19.81 39.67
CA GLU A 903 -10.72 -20.45 38.46
C GLU A 903 -10.37 -19.70 37.15
N PHE A 904 -9.64 -18.58 37.23
CA PHE A 904 -9.34 -17.74 36.07
C PHE A 904 -8.31 -18.38 35.11
N ASN A 905 -8.70 -18.64 33.86
CA ASN A 905 -7.79 -19.12 32.82
C ASN A 905 -7.26 -17.98 31.94
N SER A 906 -6.06 -17.48 32.26
CA SER A 906 -5.36 -16.42 31.51
C SER A 906 -5.24 -16.71 30.00
N LYS A 907 -4.95 -17.96 29.60
CA LYS A 907 -4.78 -18.30 28.19
C LYS A 907 -6.10 -18.25 27.43
N GLU A 908 -7.19 -18.71 28.05
CA GLU A 908 -8.54 -18.63 27.47
C GLU A 908 -8.97 -17.18 27.31
N ALA A 909 -8.80 -16.35 28.35
CA ALA A 909 -9.14 -14.93 28.30
C ALA A 909 -8.37 -14.18 27.18
N VAL A 910 -7.08 -14.44 27.01
CA VAL A 910 -6.26 -13.85 25.93
C VAL A 910 -6.76 -14.28 24.55
N LEU A 911 -7.09 -15.56 24.36
CA LEU A 911 -7.61 -16.06 23.09
C LEU A 911 -9.00 -15.48 22.78
N LEU A 912 -9.89 -15.34 23.76
CA LEU A 912 -11.19 -14.68 23.61
C LEU A 912 -11.03 -13.22 23.17
N VAL A 913 -10.10 -12.48 23.79
CA VAL A 913 -9.77 -11.11 23.37
C VAL A 913 -9.20 -11.09 21.95
N SER A 914 -8.42 -12.10 21.54
CA SER A 914 -7.93 -12.22 20.17
C SER A 914 -9.05 -12.50 19.15
N VAL A 915 -10.07 -13.29 19.51
CA VAL A 915 -11.27 -13.48 18.68
C VAL A 915 -11.99 -12.15 18.52
N LEU A 916 -12.29 -11.45 19.62
CA LEU A 916 -12.95 -10.13 19.60
C LEU A 916 -12.15 -9.09 18.81
N SER A 917 -10.82 -9.15 18.90
CA SER A 917 -9.88 -8.31 18.12
C SER A 917 -9.91 -8.58 16.62
N THR A 918 -10.40 -9.74 16.21
CA THR A 918 -10.57 -10.08 14.79
C THR A 918 -11.98 -9.71 14.33
N LEU A 919 -13.00 -10.02 15.15
CA LEU A 919 -14.41 -9.79 14.84
C LEU A 919 -14.80 -8.31 14.77
N TYR A 920 -14.23 -7.43 15.61
CA TYR A 920 -14.60 -5.99 15.57
C TYR A 920 -14.28 -5.34 14.22
N ARG A 921 -13.33 -5.91 13.45
CA ARG A 921 -12.96 -5.42 12.12
C ARG A 921 -14.03 -5.69 11.06
N PHE A 922 -15.01 -6.53 11.37
CA PHE A 922 -16.20 -6.75 10.53
C PHE A 922 -17.28 -5.69 10.77
N LEU A 923 -17.17 -4.89 11.85
CA LEU A 923 -18.10 -3.81 12.16
C LEU A 923 -17.68 -2.51 11.49
N GLU A 924 -18.65 -1.77 10.96
CA GLU A 924 -18.39 -0.43 10.43
C GLU A 924 -18.16 0.57 11.59
N PRO A 925 -17.11 1.43 11.55
CA PRO A 925 -16.81 2.37 12.63
C PRO A 925 -17.92 3.39 12.95
N SER A 926 -18.84 3.62 12.01
CA SER A 926 -20.00 4.53 12.16
C SER A 926 -21.24 3.85 12.76
N SER A 927 -21.23 2.51 12.89
CA SER A 927 -22.38 1.73 13.33
C SER A 927 -22.65 1.85 14.84
N GLN A 928 -23.91 1.65 15.25
CA GLN A 928 -24.27 1.62 16.68
C GLN A 928 -23.65 0.42 17.41
N GLN A 929 -23.52 -0.70 16.72
CA GLN A 929 -22.96 -1.95 17.20
C GLN A 929 -21.47 -1.80 17.55
N PHE A 930 -20.72 -1.03 16.76
CA PHE A 930 -19.34 -0.68 17.09
C PHE A 930 -19.24 0.11 18.40
N VAL A 931 -20.16 1.06 18.63
CA VAL A 931 -20.21 1.85 19.87
C VAL A 931 -20.56 0.96 21.06
N GLN A 932 -21.48 0.00 20.91
CA GLN A 932 -21.80 -0.98 21.95
C GLN A 932 -20.57 -1.80 22.35
N MET A 933 -19.85 -2.38 21.38
CA MET A 933 -18.61 -3.14 21.63
C MET A 933 -17.53 -2.28 22.32
N LEU A 934 -17.36 -1.02 21.89
CA LEU A 934 -16.40 -0.10 22.52
C LEU A 934 -16.81 0.22 23.96
N SER A 935 -18.08 0.50 24.21
CA SER A 935 -18.59 0.81 25.55
C SER A 935 -18.43 -0.38 26.51
N TRP A 936 -18.66 -1.61 26.02
CA TRP A 936 -18.43 -2.83 26.77
C TRP A 936 -16.93 -3.03 27.07
N THR A 937 -16.05 -2.80 26.10
CA THR A 937 -14.59 -2.91 26.30
C THR A 937 -14.09 -1.92 27.35
N VAL A 938 -14.60 -0.67 27.32
CA VAL A 938 -14.33 0.34 28.35
C VAL A 938 -14.82 -0.13 29.72
N LYS A 939 -16.04 -0.68 29.80
CA LYS A 939 -16.62 -1.20 31.05
C LYS A 939 -15.72 -2.28 31.67
N ILE A 940 -15.27 -3.25 30.89
CA ILE A 940 -14.33 -4.30 31.35
C ILE A 940 -13.04 -3.67 31.90
N CYS A 941 -12.43 -2.72 31.20
CA CYS A 941 -11.19 -2.08 31.68
C CYS A 941 -11.38 -1.28 32.98
N LYS A 942 -12.61 -0.80 33.27
CA LYS A 942 -12.94 -0.06 34.49
C LYS A 942 -13.28 -0.96 35.68
N GLU A 943 -13.91 -2.11 35.44
CA GLU A 943 -14.45 -2.97 36.50
C GLU A 943 -13.49 -4.10 36.91
N THR A 944 -12.63 -4.57 36.00
CA THR A 944 -11.76 -5.74 36.23
C THR A 944 -10.45 -5.38 36.94
N ASP A 945 -10.06 -6.15 37.95
CA ASP A 945 -8.86 -5.96 38.79
C ASP A 945 -7.84 -7.10 38.74
N LEU A 946 -7.65 -7.70 37.57
CA LEU A 946 -6.75 -8.84 37.40
C LEU A 946 -5.27 -8.42 37.27
N GLU A 947 -4.38 -9.19 37.89
CA GLU A 947 -2.92 -8.99 37.82
C GLU A 947 -2.25 -9.64 36.59
N ASP A 948 -3.01 -10.13 35.61
CA ASP A 948 -2.46 -10.79 34.42
C ASP A 948 -2.00 -9.79 33.33
N VAL A 949 -0.70 -9.80 33.08
CA VAL A 949 -0.03 -8.92 32.11
C VAL A 949 -0.46 -9.17 30.66
N GLN A 950 -0.65 -10.43 30.26
CA GLN A 950 -0.95 -10.76 28.85
C GLN A 950 -2.40 -10.39 28.49
N PHE A 951 -3.33 -10.65 29.40
CA PHE A 951 -4.72 -10.23 29.28
C PHE A 951 -4.85 -8.71 29.24
N CYS A 952 -4.22 -8.01 30.20
CA CYS A 952 -4.18 -6.54 30.22
C CYS A 952 -3.66 -5.98 28.90
N LYS A 953 -2.55 -6.53 28.38
CA LYS A 953 -2.00 -6.13 27.08
C LYS A 953 -3.00 -6.31 25.94
N GLY A 954 -3.67 -7.47 25.88
CA GLY A 954 -4.65 -7.79 24.84
C GLY A 954 -5.84 -6.84 24.85
N ILE A 955 -6.49 -6.66 26.00
CA ILE A 955 -7.72 -5.86 26.11
C ILE A 955 -7.43 -4.37 25.90
N MET A 956 -6.30 -3.86 26.40
CA MET A 956 -5.89 -2.47 26.18
C MET A 956 -5.55 -2.20 24.72
N THR A 957 -4.92 -3.17 24.04
CA THR A 957 -4.66 -3.06 22.59
C THR A 957 -5.96 -3.02 21.80
N LEU A 958 -6.95 -3.85 22.16
CA LEU A 958 -8.29 -3.82 21.57
C LEU A 958 -8.96 -2.46 21.81
N LEU A 959 -8.93 -1.97 23.05
CA LEU A 959 -9.48 -0.66 23.42
C LEU A 959 -8.89 0.46 22.58
N PHE A 960 -7.55 0.55 22.48
CA PHE A 960 -6.90 1.63 21.70
C PHE A 960 -7.22 1.55 20.21
N ASN A 961 -7.23 0.35 19.61
CA ASN A 961 -7.54 0.17 18.20
C ASN A 961 -9.00 0.55 17.87
N MET A 962 -9.93 0.24 18.76
CA MET A 962 -11.32 0.64 18.59
C MET A 962 -11.52 2.14 18.85
N HIS A 963 -10.87 2.66 19.90
CA HIS A 963 -11.01 4.06 20.28
C HIS A 963 -10.48 4.97 19.17
N SER A 964 -9.31 4.69 18.57
CA SER A 964 -8.74 5.53 17.49
C SER A 964 -9.64 5.65 16.27
N LEU A 965 -10.45 4.63 15.98
CA LEU A 965 -11.45 4.63 14.90
C LEU A 965 -12.72 5.42 15.27
N PHE A 966 -12.97 5.68 16.56
CA PHE A 966 -14.13 6.41 17.07
C PHE A 966 -13.84 7.88 17.41
N LYS A 967 -12.75 8.15 18.13
CA LYS A 967 -12.29 9.48 18.59
C LYS A 967 -10.78 9.45 18.87
N SER A 968 -10.16 10.62 19.02
CA SER A 968 -8.76 10.70 19.44
C SER A 968 -8.56 10.12 20.86
N PRO A 969 -7.54 9.28 21.09
CA PRO A 969 -7.30 8.63 22.39
C PRO A 969 -6.69 9.56 23.44
N VAL A 970 -6.42 10.84 23.15
CA VAL A 970 -5.68 11.74 24.07
C VAL A 970 -6.32 11.89 25.46
N SER A 971 -7.64 11.85 25.58
CA SER A 971 -8.31 11.89 26.89
C SER A 971 -8.08 10.60 27.68
N LEU A 972 -8.19 9.45 27.00
CA LEU A 972 -7.92 8.13 27.58
C LEU A 972 -6.46 8.00 28.01
N LEU A 973 -5.51 8.50 27.20
CA LEU A 973 -4.09 8.50 27.54
C LEU A 973 -3.81 9.32 28.80
N ARG A 974 -4.50 10.45 28.97
CA ARG A 974 -4.38 11.27 30.18
C ARG A 974 -4.91 10.54 31.41
N GLU A 975 -6.11 9.98 31.35
CA GLU A 975 -6.71 9.21 32.46
C GLU A 975 -5.81 8.04 32.87
N LEU A 976 -5.31 7.27 31.90
CA LEU A 976 -4.38 6.15 32.18
C LEU A 976 -3.04 6.61 32.73
N SER A 977 -2.54 7.77 32.32
CA SER A 977 -1.29 8.33 32.86
C SER A 977 -1.45 8.75 34.31
N GLN A 978 -2.63 9.25 34.69
CA GLN A 978 -2.97 9.55 36.09
C GLN A 978 -3.05 8.28 36.94
N ASP A 979 -3.67 7.21 36.41
CA ASP A 979 -3.72 5.91 37.10
C ASP A 979 -2.30 5.32 37.27
N ILE A 980 -1.46 5.38 36.23
CA ILE A 980 -0.05 4.94 36.31
C ILE A 980 0.70 5.73 37.38
N HIS A 981 0.55 7.07 37.40
CA HIS A 981 1.21 7.94 38.37
C HIS A 981 0.74 7.64 39.80
N GLY A 982 -0.57 7.49 40.02
CA GLY A 982 -1.13 7.17 41.34
C GLY A 982 -0.73 5.78 41.87
N HIS A 983 -0.50 4.81 40.99
CA HIS A 983 -0.10 3.45 41.39
C HIS A 983 1.41 3.24 41.56
N LEU A 984 2.25 3.93 40.77
CA LEU A 984 3.71 3.82 40.85
C LEU A 984 4.35 4.88 41.75
N GLY A 985 3.63 5.94 42.11
CA GLY A 985 4.10 7.03 42.97
C GLY A 985 4.91 8.10 42.23
N ASP A 986 5.21 9.20 42.91
CA ASP A 986 6.04 10.30 42.40
C ASP A 986 7.54 9.99 42.61
N ILE A 987 8.39 10.66 41.83
CA ILE A 987 9.86 10.66 41.98
C ILE A 987 10.26 11.29 43.30
N ASP A 988 9.52 12.30 43.75
CA ASP A 988 9.68 12.89 45.07
C ASP A 988 8.93 12.03 46.10
N GLN A 989 9.69 11.39 46.99
CA GLN A 989 9.15 10.48 48.00
C GLN A 989 8.26 11.19 49.04
N ASP A 990 8.37 12.52 49.13
CA ASP A 990 7.59 13.35 50.05
C ASP A 990 6.21 13.74 49.48
N ILE A 991 5.91 13.41 48.22
CA ILE A 991 4.64 13.73 47.55
C ILE A 991 3.70 12.51 47.62
N GLU A 992 2.64 12.61 48.43
CA GLU A 992 1.53 11.66 48.40
C GLU A 992 0.63 11.92 47.18
N VAL A 993 0.69 11.04 46.18
CA VAL A 993 -0.16 11.10 44.98
C VAL A 993 -1.53 10.47 45.30
N GLU A 994 -2.61 11.19 45.00
CA GLU A 994 -3.96 10.63 45.09
C GLU A 994 -4.10 9.42 44.15
N LYS A 995 -4.53 8.28 44.69
CA LYS A 995 -4.87 7.09 43.90
C LYS A 995 -6.15 7.32 43.11
N GLN A 996 -6.04 7.98 41.97
CA GLN A 996 -7.12 8.03 40.99
C GLN A 996 -7.23 6.64 40.35
N SER A 997 -8.42 6.03 40.41
CA SER A 997 -8.68 4.70 39.87
C SER A 997 -9.70 4.79 38.73
N HIS A 998 -9.33 5.44 37.62
CA HIS A 998 -10.21 5.54 36.46
C HIS A 998 -10.38 4.18 35.79
N PHE A 999 -9.30 3.38 35.72
CA PHE A 999 -9.26 2.03 35.18
C PHE A 999 -8.66 1.05 36.20
N ARG A 1000 -9.51 0.21 36.80
CA ARG A 1000 -9.10 -0.77 37.82
C ARG A 1000 -8.15 -1.86 37.29
N ILE A 1001 -8.08 -2.04 35.97
CA ILE A 1001 -7.13 -2.96 35.31
C ILE A 1001 -5.67 -2.52 35.47
N VAL A 1002 -5.44 -1.24 35.80
CA VAL A 1002 -4.13 -0.69 36.09
C VAL A 1002 -3.83 -0.95 37.57
N ASN A 1003 -2.90 -1.84 37.84
CA ASN A 1003 -2.40 -2.15 39.18
C ASN A 1003 -0.86 -2.07 39.17
N VAL A 1004 -0.22 -2.20 40.34
CA VAL A 1004 1.24 -2.06 40.47
C VAL A 1004 2.00 -3.04 39.56
N LYS A 1005 1.45 -4.24 39.31
CA LYS A 1005 2.08 -5.27 38.46
C LYS A 1005 1.82 -5.07 36.96
N THR A 1006 0.72 -4.46 36.55
CA THR A 1006 0.38 -4.20 35.14
C THR A 1006 0.84 -2.82 34.66
N ALA A 1007 0.83 -1.82 35.55
CA ALA A 1007 1.12 -0.42 35.26
C ALA A 1007 2.51 -0.23 34.66
N ALA A 1008 3.55 -0.69 35.35
CA ALA A 1008 4.94 -0.50 34.94
C ALA A 1008 5.32 -1.26 33.65
N PRO A 1009 5.20 -2.60 33.55
CA PRO A 1009 5.75 -3.34 32.41
C PRO A 1009 4.88 -3.28 31.14
N THR A 1010 3.58 -2.97 31.26
CA THR A 1010 2.63 -3.16 30.15
C THR A 1010 1.88 -1.89 29.80
N VAL A 1011 1.12 -1.33 30.74
CA VAL A 1011 0.24 -0.18 30.46
C VAL A 1011 1.07 1.03 30.06
N THR A 1012 2.18 1.31 30.76
CA THR A 1012 3.10 2.40 30.43
C THR A 1012 3.61 2.30 28.99
N LEU A 1013 4.08 1.11 28.57
CA LEU A 1013 4.58 0.91 27.20
C LEU A 1013 3.48 1.07 26.13
N LEU A 1014 2.25 0.63 26.42
CA LEU A 1014 1.11 0.79 25.52
C LEU A 1014 0.66 2.25 25.39
N VAL A 1015 0.58 2.96 26.52
CA VAL A 1015 0.25 4.40 26.55
C VAL A 1015 1.30 5.19 25.77
N LEU A 1016 2.59 4.93 26.00
CA LEU A 1016 3.68 5.58 25.26
C LEU A 1016 3.64 5.25 23.77
N GLY A 1017 3.42 3.98 23.41
CA GLY A 1017 3.31 3.56 22.01
C GLY A 1017 2.13 4.20 21.28
N GLN A 1018 1.02 4.45 21.98
CA GLN A 1018 -0.14 5.13 21.40
C GLN A 1018 0.04 6.66 21.36
N ALA A 1019 0.67 7.26 22.36
CA ALA A 1019 1.11 8.65 22.34
C ALA A 1019 2.02 8.94 21.13
N ALA A 1020 2.95 8.02 20.83
CA ALA A 1020 3.82 8.10 19.67
C ALA A 1020 3.04 8.22 18.35
N LYS A 1021 1.98 7.41 18.17
CA LYS A 1021 1.12 7.45 16.98
C LYS A 1021 0.37 8.77 16.86
N VAL A 1022 -0.16 9.27 17.97
CA VAL A 1022 -0.84 10.59 18.01
C VAL A 1022 0.12 11.71 17.61
N LEU A 1023 1.38 11.66 18.07
CA LEU A 1023 2.41 12.62 17.66
C LEU A 1023 2.70 12.54 16.15
N ASP A 1024 2.72 11.34 15.56
CA ASP A 1024 2.85 11.17 14.10
C ASP A 1024 1.66 11.76 13.34
N GLU A 1025 0.43 11.59 13.86
CA GLU A 1025 -0.78 12.19 13.27
C GLU A 1025 -0.68 13.72 13.23
N VAL A 1026 -0.19 14.32 14.32
CA VAL A 1026 0.00 15.76 14.42
C VAL A 1026 1.12 16.25 13.49
N ASP A 1027 2.27 15.58 13.44
CA ASP A 1027 3.38 15.97 12.54
C ASP A 1027 2.98 15.86 11.06
N TRP A 1028 2.19 14.86 10.70
CA TRP A 1028 1.61 14.72 9.37
C TRP A 1028 0.68 15.89 9.01
N LEU A 1029 -0.22 16.29 9.93
CA LEU A 1029 -1.09 17.46 9.73
C LEU A 1029 -0.28 18.76 9.59
N ILE A 1030 0.75 18.96 10.42
CA ILE A 1030 1.63 20.14 10.33
C ILE A 1030 2.34 20.18 8.97
N THR A 1031 2.81 19.03 8.49
CA THR A 1031 3.44 18.92 7.17
C THR A 1031 2.47 19.31 6.06
N LYS A 1032 1.20 18.88 6.15
CA LYS A 1032 0.15 19.27 5.19
C LYS A 1032 -0.15 20.77 5.22
N LEU A 1033 -0.26 21.37 6.42
CA LEU A 1033 -0.47 22.82 6.57
C LEU A 1033 0.68 23.65 6.01
N LYS A 1034 1.94 23.21 6.17
CA LYS A 1034 3.12 23.89 5.58
C LYS A 1034 3.10 23.91 4.06
N VAL A 1035 2.61 22.85 3.43
CA VAL A 1035 2.45 22.77 1.96
C VAL A 1035 1.41 23.77 1.49
N GLN A 1036 0.25 23.84 2.17
CA GLN A 1036 -0.81 24.80 1.83
C GLN A 1036 -0.35 26.27 1.94
N LEU A 1037 0.44 26.62 2.96
CA LEU A 1037 1.02 27.97 3.11
C LEU A 1037 1.98 28.38 2.00
N SER A 1038 2.63 27.42 1.35
CA SER A 1038 3.59 27.69 0.27
C SER A 1038 2.90 27.92 -1.08
N SER A 1039 1.59 27.64 -1.15
CA SER A 1039 0.74 27.62 -2.35
C SER A 1039 -0.04 28.93 -2.57
N GLU A 1040 -0.33 29.69 -1.50
CA GLU A 1040 -1.06 30.96 -1.59
C GLU A 1040 -0.10 32.16 -1.70
N LYS A 1041 -0.02 32.76 -2.89
CA LYS A 1041 0.40 34.16 -3.04
C LYS A 1041 -0.86 35.03 -3.14
N LEU A 1042 -1.00 35.95 -2.18
CA LEU A 1042 -1.87 37.14 -2.13
C LEU A 1042 -3.28 37.00 -2.76
N PRO A 1043 -4.35 36.88 -1.96
CA PRO A 1043 -5.65 37.37 -2.40
C PRO A 1043 -5.56 38.89 -2.59
N ALA A 1044 -6.05 39.39 -3.72
CA ALA A 1044 -6.36 40.80 -3.85
C ALA A 1044 -7.35 41.21 -2.75
N GLU A 1045 -7.15 42.37 -2.15
CA GLU A 1045 -8.00 42.90 -1.08
C GLU A 1045 -9.46 42.95 -1.54
N GLY A 1046 -10.29 42.08 -0.96
CA GLY A 1046 -11.75 42.11 -1.16
C GLY A 1046 -12.39 40.73 -1.13
N ASP A 1047 -12.49 40.11 0.05
CA ASP A 1047 -13.64 39.26 0.43
C ASP A 1047 -13.53 38.88 1.92
N THR A 1048 -14.29 39.58 2.76
CA THR A 1048 -14.12 39.58 4.23
C THR A 1048 -14.94 38.54 5.00
N GLN A 1049 -15.50 37.49 4.37
CA GLN A 1049 -16.35 36.52 5.09
C GLN A 1049 -16.23 35.04 4.64
N ALA A 1050 -15.04 34.57 4.27
CA ALA A 1050 -14.76 33.12 4.24
C ALA A 1050 -13.89 32.75 5.46
N THR A 1051 -14.42 31.93 6.38
CA THR A 1051 -13.62 31.33 7.47
C THR A 1051 -12.48 30.53 6.88
N ASP A 1052 -11.25 30.86 7.25
CA ASP A 1052 -10.04 30.19 6.77
C ASP A 1052 -10.11 28.69 7.10
N PRO A 1053 -10.08 27.78 6.10
CA PRO A 1053 -10.15 26.33 6.34
C PRO A 1053 -8.98 25.79 7.19
N ARG A 1054 -7.93 26.59 7.43
CA ARG A 1054 -6.78 26.25 8.28
C ARG A 1054 -7.07 26.36 9.77
N GLU A 1055 -7.92 27.30 10.18
CA GLU A 1055 -8.22 27.57 11.59
C GLU A 1055 -8.74 26.35 12.39
N PRO A 1056 -9.69 25.53 11.87
CA PRO A 1056 -10.16 24.35 12.61
C PRO A 1056 -9.06 23.30 12.79
N VAL A 1057 -8.18 23.11 11.81
CA VAL A 1057 -7.06 22.16 11.87
C VAL A 1057 -6.02 22.63 12.88
N GLU A 1058 -5.65 23.91 12.86
CA GLU A 1058 -4.74 24.51 13.86
C GLU A 1058 -5.28 24.36 15.29
N LYS A 1059 -6.57 24.68 15.50
CA LYS A 1059 -7.24 24.50 16.79
C LYS A 1059 -7.14 23.05 17.26
N ALA A 1060 -7.40 22.10 16.37
CA ALA A 1060 -7.40 20.68 16.70
C ALA A 1060 -6.01 20.17 17.08
N ILE A 1061 -4.96 20.59 16.35
CA ILE A 1061 -3.55 20.29 16.67
C ILE A 1061 -3.19 20.81 18.07
N ILE A 1062 -3.52 22.06 18.39
CA ILE A 1062 -3.18 22.67 19.68
C ILE A 1062 -3.87 21.95 20.84
N LEU A 1063 -5.15 21.59 20.70
CA LEU A 1063 -5.90 20.89 21.73
C LEU A 1063 -5.37 19.45 21.95
N GLN A 1064 -5.02 18.75 20.88
CA GLN A 1064 -4.39 17.43 20.93
C GLN A 1064 -3.05 17.47 21.67
N LEU A 1065 -2.15 18.36 21.25
CA LEU A 1065 -0.83 18.51 21.89
C LEU A 1065 -0.95 18.95 23.36
N GLY A 1066 -1.88 19.86 23.68
CA GLY A 1066 -2.10 20.31 25.05
C GLY A 1066 -2.55 19.18 25.98
N THR A 1067 -3.45 18.31 25.51
CA THR A 1067 -3.94 17.17 26.30
C THR A 1067 -2.88 16.07 26.41
N LEU A 1068 -2.10 15.83 25.36
CA LEU A 1068 -1.02 14.85 25.40
C LEU A 1068 0.14 15.33 26.29
N LEU A 1069 0.40 16.64 26.34
CA LEU A 1069 1.39 17.23 27.22
C LEU A 1069 1.03 17.03 28.69
N THR A 1070 -0.24 17.19 29.06
CA THR A 1070 -0.68 16.88 30.43
C THR A 1070 -0.57 15.39 30.75
N ALA A 1071 -0.83 14.49 29.80
CA ALA A 1071 -0.56 13.07 29.99
C ALA A 1071 0.93 12.78 30.21
N CYS A 1072 1.82 13.39 29.41
CA CYS A 1072 3.27 13.25 29.59
C CYS A 1072 3.75 13.86 30.91
N HIS A 1073 3.15 14.94 31.39
CA HIS A 1073 3.47 15.56 32.68
C HIS A 1073 3.28 14.58 33.85
N GLU A 1074 2.19 13.81 33.86
CA GLU A 1074 1.97 12.76 34.87
C GLU A 1074 3.05 11.67 34.80
N LEU A 1075 3.35 11.18 33.59
CA LEU A 1075 4.34 10.11 33.40
C LEU A 1075 5.77 10.53 33.75
N VAL A 1076 6.12 11.81 33.55
CA VAL A 1076 7.45 12.35 33.87
C VAL A 1076 7.66 12.53 35.37
N GLN A 1077 6.58 12.69 36.15
CA GLN A 1077 6.64 12.72 37.61
C GLN A 1077 6.63 11.32 38.21
N THR A 1078 6.21 10.31 37.46
CA THR A 1078 6.07 8.95 37.96
C THR A 1078 7.43 8.29 38.22
N ALA A 1079 7.56 7.61 39.36
CA ALA A 1079 8.70 6.77 39.72
C ALA A 1079 8.76 5.47 38.90
N LEU A 1080 9.13 5.58 37.61
CA LEU A 1080 9.20 4.44 36.71
C LEU A 1080 10.40 3.52 37.02
N PRO A 1081 10.24 2.17 36.97
CA PRO A 1081 11.34 1.23 37.13
C PRO A 1081 12.42 1.36 36.04
N ALA A 1082 13.66 1.03 36.38
CA ALA A 1082 14.77 0.99 35.42
C ALA A 1082 14.51 -0.02 34.29
N GLY A 1083 14.71 0.41 33.03
CA GLY A 1083 14.56 -0.45 31.86
C GLY A 1083 13.82 0.21 30.70
N SER A 1084 13.05 -0.59 29.95
CA SER A 1084 12.44 -0.18 28.68
C SER A 1084 11.41 0.96 28.81
N CYS A 1085 10.72 1.08 29.94
CA CYS A 1085 9.71 2.11 30.15
C CYS A 1085 10.34 3.51 30.23
N MET A 1086 11.44 3.64 30.99
CA MET A 1086 12.21 4.88 31.11
C MET A 1086 12.81 5.28 29.75
N ASP A 1087 13.42 4.35 29.02
CA ASP A 1087 13.99 4.62 27.69
C ASP A 1087 12.94 5.05 26.66
N THR A 1088 11.77 4.41 26.69
CA THR A 1088 10.67 4.71 25.79
C THR A 1088 10.09 6.09 26.13
N LEU A 1089 9.89 6.41 27.41
CA LEU A 1089 9.43 7.73 27.83
C LEU A 1089 10.40 8.83 27.37
N LEU A 1090 11.71 8.66 27.54
CA LEU A 1090 12.70 9.64 27.06
C LEU A 1090 12.64 9.85 25.54
N LYS A 1091 12.41 8.79 24.76
CA LYS A 1091 12.22 8.88 23.30
C LYS A 1091 10.92 9.61 22.94
N GLU A 1092 9.82 9.32 23.63
CA GLU A 1092 8.54 9.99 23.37
C GLU A 1092 8.56 11.47 23.78
N LEU A 1093 9.25 11.83 24.87
CA LEU A 1093 9.49 13.23 25.23
C LEU A 1093 10.32 13.94 24.16
N THR A 1094 11.37 13.28 23.66
CA THR A 1094 12.17 13.82 22.55
C THR A 1094 11.27 14.09 21.33
N LYS A 1095 10.40 13.13 21.00
CA LYS A 1095 9.43 13.26 19.90
C LYS A 1095 8.45 14.40 20.13
N MET A 1096 7.88 14.54 21.33
CA MET A 1096 7.01 15.65 21.72
C MET A 1096 7.67 17.01 21.44
N TYR A 1097 8.91 17.23 21.90
CA TYR A 1097 9.65 18.47 21.63
C TYR A 1097 9.96 18.68 20.14
N THR A 1098 10.19 17.62 19.37
CA THR A 1098 10.36 17.75 17.91
C THR A 1098 9.08 18.17 17.20
N VAL A 1099 7.91 17.65 17.62
CA VAL A 1099 6.61 18.04 17.06
C VAL A 1099 6.24 19.47 17.47
N LEU A 1100 6.44 19.84 18.74
CA LEU A 1100 6.29 21.23 19.20
C LEU A 1100 7.18 22.19 18.41
N THR A 1101 8.42 21.78 18.14
CA THR A 1101 9.35 22.50 17.26
C THR A 1101 8.81 22.62 15.82
N SER A 1102 8.20 21.57 15.28
CA SER A 1102 7.54 21.59 13.97
C SER A 1102 6.40 22.61 13.90
N VAL A 1103 5.62 22.76 14.98
CA VAL A 1103 4.55 23.79 15.12
C VAL A 1103 5.16 25.20 15.18
N VAL A 1104 6.23 25.41 15.96
CA VAL A 1104 6.93 26.72 16.03
C VAL A 1104 7.44 27.12 14.64
N LYS A 1105 8.02 26.17 13.88
CA LYS A 1105 8.46 26.41 12.50
C LYS A 1105 7.30 26.77 11.57
N TYR A 1106 6.14 26.15 11.75
CA TYR A 1106 4.93 26.48 11.00
C TYR A 1106 4.51 27.95 11.28
N TYR A 1107 4.34 28.35 12.53
CA TYR A 1107 3.98 29.74 12.86
C TYR A 1107 5.06 30.75 12.47
N LEU A 1108 6.35 30.37 12.51
CA LEU A 1108 7.43 31.19 11.94
C LEU A 1108 7.22 31.47 10.45
N GLN A 1109 6.74 30.49 9.68
CA GLN A 1109 6.44 30.64 8.25
C GLN A 1109 5.18 31.50 8.05
N VAL A 1110 4.12 31.27 8.84
CA VAL A 1110 2.89 32.08 8.82
C VAL A 1110 3.20 33.55 9.08
N CYS A 1111 3.95 33.87 10.14
CA CYS A 1111 4.30 35.25 10.49
C CYS A 1111 5.21 35.92 9.45
N THR A 1112 5.90 35.15 8.59
CA THR A 1112 6.70 35.72 7.49
C THR A 1112 5.90 35.96 6.22
N SER A 1113 4.85 35.17 5.95
CA SER A 1113 4.04 35.30 4.74
C SER A 1113 2.83 36.22 4.93
N HIS A 1114 2.25 36.23 6.13
CA HIS A 1114 1.09 37.04 6.50
C HIS A 1114 1.42 37.78 7.80
N ALA A 1115 0.99 39.04 7.94
CA ALA A 1115 1.10 39.79 9.21
C ALA A 1115 0.08 39.28 10.26
N ALA A 1116 -0.06 37.96 10.39
CA ALA A 1116 -1.02 37.30 11.25
C ALA A 1116 -0.54 37.28 12.71
N LYS A 1117 -1.45 37.64 13.62
CA LYS A 1117 -1.24 37.54 15.07
C LYS A 1117 -1.21 36.08 15.50
N ILE A 1118 -0.32 35.74 16.43
CA ILE A 1118 -0.25 34.41 17.04
C ILE A 1118 -1.57 34.14 17.81
N PRO A 1119 -2.23 32.98 17.62
CA PRO A 1119 -3.43 32.64 18.37
C PRO A 1119 -3.16 32.50 19.88
N ASN A 1120 -4.02 33.06 20.74
CA ASN A 1120 -3.92 32.93 22.20
C ASN A 1120 -3.87 31.47 22.68
N ARG A 1121 -4.45 30.53 21.91
CA ARG A 1121 -4.38 29.09 22.22
C ARG A 1121 -2.97 28.53 22.08
N PHE A 1122 -2.20 28.99 21.09
CA PHE A 1122 -0.81 28.59 20.91
C PHE A 1122 0.06 29.14 22.05
N GLU A 1123 -0.17 30.39 22.46
CA GLU A 1123 0.52 30.97 23.63
C GLU A 1123 0.26 30.16 24.91
N LYS A 1124 -0.98 29.73 25.14
CA LYS A 1124 -1.32 28.83 26.25
C LYS A 1124 -0.57 27.49 26.17
N LEU A 1125 -0.43 26.90 24.98
CA LEU A 1125 0.33 25.66 24.80
C LEU A 1125 1.82 25.84 25.11
N VAL A 1126 2.42 26.95 24.65
CA VAL A 1126 3.82 27.28 24.98
C VAL A 1126 3.96 27.47 26.50
N LYS A 1127 3.05 28.20 27.15
CA LYS A 1127 3.04 28.36 28.61
C LYS A 1127 2.93 27.02 29.34
N LEU A 1128 2.10 26.11 28.84
CA LEU A 1128 1.93 24.78 29.42
C LEU A 1128 3.23 23.96 29.30
N SER A 1129 3.91 24.01 28.15
CA SER A 1129 5.19 23.31 27.96
C SER A 1129 6.33 23.85 28.84
N GLY A 1130 6.34 25.14 29.12
CA GLY A 1130 7.36 25.77 29.97
C GLY A 1130 7.13 25.60 31.47
N SER A 1131 5.88 25.41 31.89
CA SER A 1131 5.53 25.22 33.29
C SER A 1131 5.45 23.74 33.71
N HIS A 1132 4.78 22.89 32.93
CA HIS A 1132 4.48 21.50 33.32
C HIS A 1132 5.50 20.49 32.80
N LEU A 1133 6.04 20.68 31.59
CA LEU A 1133 6.89 19.68 30.95
C LEU A 1133 8.38 19.94 31.21
N THR A 1134 8.89 21.11 30.81
CA THR A 1134 10.35 21.39 30.79
C THR A 1134 11.03 21.25 32.16
N PRO A 1135 10.49 21.80 33.26
CA PRO A 1135 11.10 21.63 34.59
C PRO A 1135 11.09 20.17 35.05
N GLN A 1136 9.97 19.46 34.83
CA GLN A 1136 9.81 18.08 35.25
C GLN A 1136 10.70 17.12 34.43
N CYS A 1137 10.94 17.40 33.14
CA CYS A 1137 11.90 16.64 32.35
C CYS A 1137 13.31 16.70 32.95
N TYR A 1138 13.75 17.84 33.49
CA TYR A 1138 15.06 17.95 34.13
C TYR A 1138 15.13 17.21 35.47
N ALA A 1139 14.03 17.21 36.25
CA ALA A 1139 13.92 16.41 37.46
C ALA A 1139 14.00 14.90 37.13
N PHE A 1140 13.21 14.46 36.14
CA PHE A 1140 13.20 13.07 35.66
C PHE A 1140 14.55 12.62 35.10
N ILE A 1141 15.28 13.47 34.35
CA ILE A 1141 16.64 13.15 33.88
C ILE A 1141 17.58 12.88 35.07
N THR A 1142 17.46 13.65 36.14
CA THR A 1142 18.29 13.50 37.34
C THR A 1142 17.96 12.18 38.05
N TYR A 1143 16.68 11.86 38.20
CA TYR A 1143 16.19 10.58 38.71
C TYR A 1143 16.64 9.37 37.88
N ALA A 1144 16.53 9.48 36.55
CA ALA A 1144 16.99 8.43 35.63
C ALA A 1144 18.50 8.16 35.79
N GLN A 1145 19.30 9.21 36.00
CA GLN A 1145 20.74 9.10 36.23
C GLN A 1145 21.08 8.48 37.61
N SER A 1146 20.33 8.81 38.67
CA SER A 1146 20.56 8.25 40.01
C SER A 1146 20.25 6.76 40.04
N ILE A 1147 19.11 6.32 39.51
CA ILE A 1147 18.73 4.91 39.47
C ILE A 1147 19.70 4.07 38.61
N GLN A 1148 20.14 4.62 37.47
CA GLN A 1148 21.16 3.95 36.64
C GLN A 1148 22.48 3.79 37.42
N SER A 1149 22.85 4.74 38.29
CA SER A 1149 24.04 4.65 39.12
C SER A 1149 23.90 3.67 40.30
N GLU A 1150 22.71 3.53 40.89
CA GLU A 1150 22.44 2.58 41.98
C GLU A 1150 22.42 1.13 41.49
N SER A 1151 21.94 0.87 40.27
CA SER A 1151 22.02 -0.47 39.66
C SER A 1151 23.45 -1.00 39.48
N MET A 1152 24.46 -0.12 39.56
CA MET A 1152 25.89 -0.45 39.47
C MET A 1152 26.52 -0.87 40.80
N SER A 1153 25.92 -0.54 41.96
CA SER A 1153 26.49 -0.87 43.28
C SER A 1153 26.02 -2.24 43.80
N GLY A 1154 24.89 -2.76 43.34
CA GLY A 1154 24.26 -4.00 43.82
C GLY A 1154 24.86 -5.34 43.33
N GLU A 1155 25.70 -5.37 42.29
CA GLU A 1155 26.19 -6.62 41.68
C GLU A 1155 27.72 -6.87 41.82
N LYS A 1156 28.40 -6.33 42.85
CA LYS A 1156 29.80 -6.72 43.14
C LYS A 1156 29.90 -7.94 44.07
N LYS A 1157 29.43 -9.12 43.62
CA LYS A 1157 29.88 -10.43 44.15
C LYS A 1157 29.50 -11.61 43.24
N LYS A 1158 30.03 -11.65 42.00
CA LYS A 1158 30.61 -12.86 41.36
C LYS A 1158 30.97 -12.65 39.88
N LYS A 1159 32.21 -13.02 39.54
CA LYS A 1159 32.83 -13.31 38.22
C LYS A 1159 33.30 -12.14 37.35
N GLU A 1160 34.59 -11.83 37.51
CA GLU A 1160 35.45 -11.21 36.50
C GLU A 1160 35.64 -12.17 35.32
N GLU A 1161 35.02 -11.90 34.16
CA GLU A 1161 35.55 -12.26 32.82
C GLU A 1161 34.79 -11.66 31.61
N VAL A 1162 33.97 -10.60 31.78
CA VAL A 1162 33.24 -9.96 30.65
C VAL A 1162 33.33 -8.43 30.68
N ALA A 1163 34.55 -7.88 30.69
CA ALA A 1163 34.76 -6.42 30.74
C ALA A 1163 34.59 -5.70 29.37
N GLY A 1164 34.41 -6.44 28.26
CA GLY A 1164 34.29 -5.86 26.91
C GLY A 1164 32.86 -5.60 26.41
N ILE A 1165 31.84 -6.21 27.02
CA ILE A 1165 30.44 -6.13 26.56
C ILE A 1165 29.62 -5.11 27.36
N SER A 1166 30.02 -4.81 28.60
CA SER A 1166 29.30 -3.87 29.48
C SER A 1166 29.46 -2.40 29.04
N THR A 1167 30.63 -1.99 28.55
CA THR A 1167 30.88 -0.60 28.10
C THR A 1167 30.09 -0.20 26.85
N ALA A 1168 29.83 -1.14 25.93
CA ALA A 1168 29.01 -0.91 24.75
C ALA A 1168 27.50 -0.82 25.05
N LYS A 1169 27.05 -1.47 26.13
CA LYS A 1169 25.67 -1.39 26.64
C LYS A 1169 25.41 -0.04 27.32
N ILE A 1170 26.36 0.40 28.16
CA ILE A 1170 26.36 1.70 28.84
C ILE A 1170 26.30 2.87 27.85
N LEU A 1171 27.00 2.80 26.71
CA LEU A 1171 26.94 3.82 25.64
C LEU A 1171 25.66 3.78 24.78
N ARG A 1172 24.85 2.70 24.83
CA ARG A 1172 23.54 2.63 24.17
C ARG A 1172 22.43 3.15 25.07
N ASP A 1173 22.48 2.79 26.36
CA ASP A 1173 21.44 3.10 27.33
C ASP A 1173 21.47 4.58 27.76
N THR A 1174 22.58 5.30 27.52
CA THR A 1174 22.72 6.75 27.78
C THR A 1174 22.44 7.67 26.57
N LYS A 1175 22.17 7.14 25.37
CA LYS A 1175 21.85 7.95 24.18
C LYS A 1175 20.56 8.79 24.22
N PRO A 1176 19.46 8.37 24.87
CA PRO A 1176 18.21 9.13 24.78
C PRO A 1176 18.24 10.44 25.57
N ILE A 1177 19.04 10.54 26.65
CA ILE A 1177 19.13 11.74 27.49
C ILE A 1177 19.73 12.94 26.74
N PRO A 1178 20.90 12.84 26.06
CA PRO A 1178 21.43 13.95 25.25
C PRO A 1178 20.50 14.37 24.12
N ASN A 1179 19.78 13.42 23.50
CA ASN A 1179 18.83 13.72 22.43
C ASN A 1179 17.64 14.55 22.94
N LEU A 1180 17.13 14.23 24.13
CA LEU A 1180 16.07 15.00 24.77
C LEU A 1180 16.54 16.44 25.09
N ILE A 1181 17.71 16.59 25.69
CA ILE A 1181 18.30 17.90 25.99
C ILE A 1181 18.44 18.74 24.70
N PHE A 1182 19.01 18.14 23.65
CA PHE A 1182 19.15 18.81 22.36
C PHE A 1182 17.80 19.22 21.75
N ALA A 1183 16.75 18.39 21.88
CA ALA A 1183 15.42 18.71 21.40
C ALA A 1183 14.79 19.90 22.17
N ILE A 1184 15.01 19.98 23.50
CA ILE A 1184 14.58 21.10 24.34
C ILE A 1184 15.32 22.39 23.94
N GLU A 1185 16.65 22.35 23.84
CA GLU A 1185 17.47 23.51 23.45
C GLU A 1185 17.06 24.07 22.08
N LYS A 1186 16.80 23.18 21.12
CA LYS A 1186 16.34 23.55 19.78
C LYS A 1186 14.93 24.17 19.77
N TYR A 1187 14.05 23.69 20.64
CA TYR A 1187 12.72 24.24 20.81
C TYR A 1187 12.78 25.67 21.36
N GLU A 1188 13.58 25.88 22.42
CA GLU A 1188 13.84 27.21 23.02
C GLU A 1188 14.47 28.18 22.00
N GLU A 1189 15.48 27.74 21.23
CA GLU A 1189 16.14 28.55 20.21
C GLU A 1189 15.14 29.10 19.17
N LEU A 1190 14.20 28.26 18.72
CA LEU A 1190 13.19 28.64 17.73
C LEU A 1190 12.06 29.50 18.32
N LEU A 1191 11.70 29.29 19.59
CA LEU A 1191 10.76 30.17 20.31
C LEU A 1191 11.33 31.59 20.48
N ILE A 1192 12.64 31.73 20.73
CA ILE A 1192 13.31 33.04 20.75
C ILE A 1192 13.18 33.74 19.40
N LYS A 1193 13.42 33.02 18.30
CA LYS A 1193 13.26 33.57 16.94
C LYS A 1193 11.82 33.97 16.65
N LEU A 1194 10.84 33.16 17.09
CA LEU A 1194 9.43 33.47 16.92
C LEU A 1194 9.01 34.69 17.73
N SER A 1195 9.41 34.78 19.00
CA SER A 1195 9.09 35.92 19.88
C SER A 1195 9.62 37.25 19.32
N LYS A 1196 10.84 37.24 18.78
CA LYS A 1196 11.43 38.41 18.11
C LYS A 1196 10.65 38.86 16.87
N LYS A 1197 10.11 37.90 16.10
CA LYS A 1197 9.36 38.19 14.87
C LYS A 1197 7.90 38.57 15.12
N SER A 1198 7.23 37.92 16.07
CA SER A 1198 5.82 38.13 16.36
C SER A 1198 5.53 39.31 17.28
N LYS A 1199 6.57 39.87 17.94
CA LYS A 1199 6.48 40.90 19.00
C LYS A 1199 5.76 40.44 20.28
N VAL A 1200 5.40 39.16 20.40
CA VAL A 1200 4.85 38.55 21.62
C VAL A 1200 5.99 37.88 22.39
N ASN A 1201 6.17 38.20 23.67
CA ASN A 1201 7.24 37.63 24.48
C ASN A 1201 6.86 36.22 24.98
N LEU A 1202 7.01 35.20 24.14
CA LEU A 1202 6.70 33.81 24.50
C LEU A 1202 7.72 33.21 25.49
N MET A 1203 8.94 33.77 25.55
CA MET A 1203 10.00 33.34 26.47
C MET A 1203 9.72 33.69 27.93
N GLN A 1204 8.75 34.56 28.23
CA GLN A 1204 8.38 34.88 29.62
C GLN A 1204 7.89 33.66 30.41
N TYR A 1205 7.45 32.60 29.71
CA TYR A 1205 6.95 31.37 30.30
C TYR A 1205 8.00 30.25 30.39
N MET A 1206 9.22 30.49 29.88
CA MET A 1206 10.31 29.53 29.86
C MET A 1206 11.45 30.05 30.75
N LYS A 1207 11.88 29.27 31.73
CA LYS A 1207 13.14 29.56 32.44
C LYS A 1207 14.30 29.09 31.55
N LEU A 1208 15.30 29.93 31.34
CA LEU A 1208 16.52 29.56 30.60
C LEU A 1208 17.12 28.28 31.19
N SER A 1209 17.38 27.31 30.33
CA SER A 1209 17.93 26.00 30.67
C SER A 1209 19.27 26.13 31.43
N THR A 1210 19.27 25.81 32.72
CA THR A 1210 20.45 25.73 33.61
C THR A 1210 21.15 24.36 33.52
N SER A 1211 21.13 23.72 32.35
CA SER A 1211 21.70 22.37 32.13
C SER A 1211 23.23 22.35 32.02
N ARG A 1212 23.89 23.53 31.95
CA ARG A 1212 25.36 23.66 31.99
C ARG A 1212 25.90 24.19 33.32
N ASP A 1213 25.05 24.34 34.33
CA ASP A 1213 25.50 24.74 35.65
C ASP A 1213 26.04 23.53 36.43
N PHE A 1214 27.08 23.73 37.24
CA PHE A 1214 27.66 22.68 38.08
C PHE A 1214 26.63 22.21 39.12
N ARG A 1215 25.87 21.16 38.80
CA ARG A 1215 24.94 20.51 39.75
C ARG A 1215 25.75 19.63 40.70
N ILE A 1216 26.02 20.14 41.90
CA ILE A 1216 26.47 19.30 43.02
C ILE A 1216 25.23 18.52 43.47
N ASN A 1217 25.27 17.19 43.34
CA ASN A 1217 24.19 16.34 43.82
C ASN A 1217 24.23 16.31 45.36
N VAL A 1218 23.49 17.23 45.97
CA VAL A 1218 23.43 17.43 47.42
C VAL A 1218 22.98 16.15 48.13
N ALA A 1219 22.12 15.33 47.54
CA ALA A 1219 21.72 14.04 48.12
C ALA A 1219 22.88 13.03 48.20
N SER A 1220 23.73 12.97 47.17
CA SER A 1220 24.96 12.15 47.24
C SER A 1220 26.04 12.75 48.15
N LEU A 1221 26.04 14.07 48.33
CA LEU A 1221 26.92 14.75 49.29
C LEU A 1221 26.44 14.47 50.73
N ASP A 1222 25.14 14.55 50.99
CA ASP A 1222 24.51 14.26 52.27
C ASP A 1222 24.56 12.77 52.61
N ALA A 1223 24.43 11.87 51.63
CA ALA A 1223 24.66 10.44 51.81
C ALA A 1223 26.13 10.14 52.15
N ALA A 1224 27.09 10.79 51.46
CA ALA A 1224 28.52 10.65 51.76
C ALA A 1224 28.92 11.32 53.09
N LEU A 1225 28.19 12.35 53.53
CA LEU A 1225 28.36 12.97 54.86
C LEU A 1225 27.75 12.09 55.96
N LYS A 1226 26.58 11.47 55.72
CA LYS A 1226 25.97 10.52 56.65
C LYS A 1226 26.74 9.20 56.76
N GLU A 1227 27.32 8.69 55.68
CA GLU A 1227 28.23 7.53 55.72
C GLU A 1227 29.50 7.85 56.54
N LYS A 1228 30.03 9.08 56.43
CA LYS A 1228 31.14 9.54 57.27
C LYS A 1228 30.77 9.69 58.74
N ASP A 1229 29.58 10.20 59.05
CA ASP A 1229 29.11 10.31 60.43
C ASP A 1229 28.82 8.93 61.05
N SER A 1230 28.44 7.91 60.26
CA SER A 1230 28.24 6.54 60.74
C SER A 1230 29.53 5.72 60.92
N ASP A 1231 30.61 6.10 60.22
CA ASP A 1231 31.93 5.48 60.37
C ASP A 1231 32.68 6.03 61.61
N GLU A 1232 32.38 7.25 62.07
CA GLU A 1232 33.01 7.85 63.27
C GLU A 1232 32.46 7.30 64.61
N GLU A 1233 31.28 6.66 64.65
CA GLU A 1233 30.73 6.07 65.89
C GLU A 1233 31.16 4.60 66.14
N ASN A 1234 31.74 3.91 65.14
CA ASN A 1234 32.12 2.49 65.26
C ASN A 1234 33.63 2.23 65.50
N GLU A 1235 34.47 3.26 65.56
CA GLU A 1235 35.92 3.11 65.80
C GLU A 1235 36.38 3.29 67.26
N ALA A 1236 35.47 3.41 68.24
CA ALA A 1236 35.85 3.63 69.64
C ALA A 1236 36.09 2.35 70.49
N SER A 1237 36.05 1.14 69.92
CA SER A 1237 36.17 -0.08 70.74
C SER A 1237 36.84 -1.28 70.07
N ASN A 1238 38.07 -1.13 69.58
CA ASN A 1238 39.03 -2.25 69.70
C ASN A 1238 40.49 -1.87 69.43
N GLU A 1239 41.35 -2.32 70.34
CA GLU A 1239 42.81 -2.48 70.22
C GLU A 1239 43.67 -1.20 70.30
N GLN A 1240 44.74 -1.10 71.10
CA GLN A 1240 45.35 -1.95 72.13
C GLN A 1240 46.44 -1.10 72.80
N SER A 1241 46.64 -1.23 74.10
CA SER A 1241 47.88 -0.79 74.76
C SER A 1241 48.91 -1.91 74.63
N VAL A 1242 50.08 -1.60 74.07
CA VAL A 1242 51.38 -1.55 74.79
C VAL A 1242 52.55 -1.46 73.78
N SER A 1243 53.22 -0.31 73.88
CA SER A 1243 54.64 0.03 73.70
C SER A 1243 55.34 -0.01 72.32
N GLU A 1244 55.58 1.21 71.83
CA GLU A 1244 56.89 1.84 71.56
C GLU A 1244 57.93 1.12 70.67
N GLN A 1245 58.25 1.71 69.50
CA GLN A 1245 59.52 2.43 69.27
C GLN A 1245 59.59 3.11 67.88
N ASN A 1246 60.12 4.34 67.93
CA ASN A 1246 60.55 5.34 66.93
C ASN A 1246 60.79 5.01 65.44
N GLU A 1247 60.25 5.95 64.65
CA GLU A 1247 60.87 6.76 63.58
C GLU A 1247 61.11 6.26 62.12
N THR A 1248 60.62 7.14 61.23
CA THR A 1248 61.06 7.50 59.87
C THR A 1248 60.68 6.61 58.67
N GLN A 1249 59.74 7.10 57.83
CA GLN A 1249 60.03 7.67 56.49
C GLN A 1249 58.75 8.13 55.74
N GLU A 1250 58.82 9.31 55.13
CA GLU A 1250 57.86 9.87 54.16
C GLU A 1250 57.68 9.00 52.89
N PRO A 1251 56.52 9.07 52.20
CA PRO A 1251 56.40 8.62 50.80
C PRO A 1251 56.37 9.78 49.79
N LYS A 1252 57.11 9.63 48.68
CA LYS A 1252 56.98 10.44 47.46
C LYS A 1252 56.14 9.73 46.39
N LYS A 1253 55.04 10.42 46.00
CA LYS A 1253 54.50 10.67 44.65
C LYS A 1253 54.80 9.67 43.53
N LYS A 1254 53.74 9.26 42.81
CA LYS A 1254 53.77 9.17 41.33
C LYS A 1254 52.47 9.67 40.70
N ARG A 1255 52.65 10.49 39.66
CA ARG A 1255 51.66 11.29 38.93
C ARG A 1255 51.65 10.81 37.47
N ARG A 1256 50.43 10.70 36.90
CA ARG A 1256 50.02 10.88 35.48
C ARG A 1256 50.75 10.13 34.33
N LYS A 1257 49.93 9.52 33.47
CA LYS A 1257 49.96 9.61 32.00
C LYS A 1257 48.49 9.73 31.53
N LYS A 1258 48.11 10.82 30.87
CA LYS A 1258 48.23 11.18 29.43
C LYS A 1258 47.11 10.56 28.62
#